data_AF-A0A109W4J7-F1
#
_entry.id   AF-A0A109W4J7-F1
#
_cell.length_a   1.000
_cell.length_b   1.000
_cell.length_c   1.000
_cell.angle_alpha   90.00
_cell.angle_beta   90.00
_cell.angle_gamma   90.00
#
_symmetry.space_group_name_H-M   'P 1'
#
loop_
_entity.id
_entity.type
_entity.pdbx_description
1 polymer ?
#
loop_
_entity_poly.entity_id
_entity_poly.type
_entity_poly.pdbx_seq_one_letter_code
_entity_poly.pdbx_strand_id
1 'polypeptide(L)'
;MQPHDLGKRLFTFAVIADSHLNQDELDCNSPFPVNKLANRRMRHVVRDLNRRDVAFVVHLGDLIHPVPAVKELYAGAAARFHAQVRELNAPLHLTPGNHDIGDKPMPWAPAGSITEDYIRLWRETFGDDYYSFDHNGIHMVVINAQLMNSGLPAEAEQKRWLEDDLLAHAGQRIFICTHYPPFLCETDEAEHYDNIAEPERGRLLELMARCGVEGLFAGHVHNFWYLNEGATRHYLLPSTSFVRQDYSEMFKAPPALEETEAGRNDAAKLGYFLVHVHERGHLCEMVRTYGACAAPDDPLETPPMSVTPVAPARNRYAALGFDLRQSWAEAVGIPPSGALDEFDRKQVRNDYPLLALWEMGVRHLRIPLQDLRNAEARRRIRGLLPMGQTFTLYSYGLPTPRDAKLILDNAALLSGWEISFREQELARLAAGLRELRRELKLPILLSRMWEHEDNRAPDGRYFHVMNHGFTAGDAGRIARLAALRGLEGIGLVFRAMSHDDLPTLTAFAHKTCAARGLPASLHLRLTGFNPAGAMRDDTWAAQRTAEALFCAAGTGVTVFADALTDIDRGYFVRNGVLDQTCNPRRAAGVIGHLHAALNEGRGDIGPVEEMEAKGRWLRTRQNGESIALYMAGPDAVGAPLSIPPELFTSTAAVTAVDLDSGFKFPAGELRPVAEGLYFLRGH
;
A
#
# COMPACT_ATOMS: atom_id res chain seq x y z
N MET A 1 -12.72 -9.64 -14.75
CA MET A 1 -12.78 -10.28 -13.43
C MET A 1 -13.57 -9.34 -12.53
N GLN A 2 -14.72 -9.78 -12.01
CA GLN A 2 -15.48 -8.95 -11.05
C GLN A 2 -14.58 -8.71 -9.82
N PRO A 3 -14.57 -7.51 -9.21
CA PRO A 3 -13.97 -7.33 -7.90
C PRO A 3 -14.50 -8.42 -6.98
N HIS A 4 -13.63 -9.07 -6.20
CA HIS A 4 -14.10 -9.99 -5.17
C HIS A 4 -15.07 -9.23 -4.28
N ASP A 5 -16.36 -9.55 -4.38
CA ASP A 5 -17.36 -8.99 -3.49
C ASP A 5 -17.11 -9.56 -2.10
N LEU A 6 -16.34 -8.83 -1.29
CA LEU A 6 -16.05 -9.20 0.10
C LEU A 6 -17.34 -9.20 0.94
N GLY A 7 -18.40 -8.56 0.48
CA GLY A 7 -19.63 -8.37 1.24
C GLY A 7 -19.50 -7.29 2.32
N LYS A 8 -20.43 -7.30 3.26
CA LYS A 8 -20.45 -6.32 4.36
C LYS A 8 -19.25 -6.50 5.29
N ARG A 9 -18.78 -5.40 5.88
CA ARG A 9 -17.81 -5.46 6.98
C ARG A 9 -18.55 -5.97 8.22
N LEU A 10 -18.04 -7.02 8.84
CA LEU A 10 -18.60 -7.64 10.03
C LEU A 10 -18.08 -6.96 11.30
N PHE A 11 -16.76 -6.86 11.44
CA PHE A 11 -16.09 -6.18 12.54
C PHE A 11 -14.65 -5.79 12.13
N THR A 12 -13.96 -5.07 13.00
CA THR A 12 -12.54 -4.75 12.86
C THR A 12 -11.81 -5.21 14.11
N PHE A 13 -10.62 -5.79 13.98
CA PHE A 13 -9.69 -5.98 15.10
C PHE A 13 -8.36 -5.30 14.77
N ALA A 14 -7.55 -5.00 15.78
CA ALA A 14 -6.22 -4.42 15.56
C ALA A 14 -5.12 -5.46 15.79
N VAL A 15 -4.01 -5.27 15.07
CA VAL A 15 -2.80 -6.08 15.23
C VAL A 15 -1.61 -5.14 15.38
N ILE A 16 -0.93 -5.25 16.52
CA ILE A 16 0.28 -4.48 16.86
C ILE A 16 1.45 -5.44 17.03
N ALA A 17 2.69 -4.97 16.84
CA ALA A 17 3.88 -5.80 16.97
C ALA A 17 5.07 -5.00 17.52
N ASP A 18 5.99 -5.72 18.17
CA ASP A 18 7.33 -5.26 18.50
C ASP A 18 7.34 -3.90 19.22
N SER A 19 6.65 -3.82 20.36
CA SER A 19 6.55 -2.58 21.15
C SER A 19 7.78 -2.33 22.01
N HIS A 20 8.55 -3.36 22.40
CA HIS A 20 9.86 -3.24 23.03
C HIS A 20 9.88 -2.28 24.24
N LEU A 21 8.88 -2.36 25.13
CA LEU A 21 8.83 -1.48 26.29
C LEU A 21 10.04 -1.68 27.21
N ASN A 22 10.52 -0.57 27.76
CA ASN A 22 11.64 -0.53 28.69
C ASN A 22 11.18 -0.46 30.14
N GLN A 23 12.10 -0.78 31.05
CA GLN A 23 11.92 -0.66 32.49
C GLN A 23 11.69 0.77 32.99
N ASP A 24 12.02 1.79 32.19
CA ASP A 24 11.88 3.21 32.52
C ASP A 24 11.43 4.08 31.33
N GLU A 25 10.91 5.29 31.58
CA GLU A 25 10.49 6.22 30.51
C GLU A 25 11.67 6.83 29.75
N LEU A 26 12.83 6.99 30.39
CA LEU A 26 14.00 7.65 29.79
C LEU A 26 15.24 6.74 29.74
N ASP A 27 15.23 5.64 30.48
CA ASP A 27 16.31 4.66 30.51
C ASP A 27 15.97 3.37 29.76
N CYS A 28 16.99 2.78 29.13
CA CYS A 28 16.88 1.61 28.27
C CYS A 28 18.23 0.87 28.26
N ASN A 29 18.20 -0.47 28.29
CA ASN A 29 19.41 -1.30 28.23
C ASN A 29 19.92 -1.52 26.78
N SER A 30 19.26 -0.97 25.76
CA SER A 30 19.79 -0.87 24.41
C SER A 30 20.69 0.36 24.26
N PRO A 31 21.79 0.27 23.50
CA PRO A 31 22.66 1.42 23.22
C PRO A 31 22.03 2.43 22.24
N PHE A 32 20.91 2.10 21.59
CA PHE A 32 20.33 2.89 20.50
C PHE A 32 19.32 3.93 21.03
N PRO A 33 19.51 5.23 20.73
CA PRO A 33 18.63 6.29 21.19
C PRO A 33 17.14 6.08 20.89
N VAL A 34 16.79 5.56 19.71
CA VAL A 34 15.38 5.31 19.34
C VAL A 34 14.66 4.37 20.30
N ASN A 35 15.36 3.40 20.92
CA ASN A 35 14.73 2.45 21.84
C ASN A 35 14.17 3.14 23.09
N LYS A 36 14.70 4.31 23.49
CA LYS A 36 14.17 5.12 24.61
C LYS A 36 12.77 5.68 24.33
N LEU A 37 12.30 5.64 23.08
CA LEU A 37 10.98 6.16 22.70
C LEU A 37 9.86 5.13 22.88
N ALA A 38 10.17 3.85 23.06
CA ALA A 38 9.23 2.73 23.04
C ALA A 38 8.01 2.94 23.96
N ASN A 39 8.24 3.28 25.23
CA ASN A 39 7.18 3.48 26.21
C ASN A 39 6.20 4.59 25.78
N ARG A 40 6.71 5.68 25.20
CA ARG A 40 5.86 6.80 24.75
C ARG A 40 5.14 6.50 23.45
N ARG A 41 5.75 5.71 22.56
CA ARG A 41 5.14 5.25 21.31
C ARG A 41 4.00 4.27 21.57
N MET A 42 4.21 3.31 22.48
CA MET A 42 3.14 2.39 22.86
C MET A 42 1.96 3.11 23.52
N ARG A 43 2.23 4.08 24.40
CA ARG A 43 1.17 4.91 25.00
C ARG A 43 0.36 5.66 23.96
N HIS A 44 1.01 6.21 22.94
CA HIS A 44 0.32 6.82 21.80
C HIS A 44 -0.56 5.79 21.08
N VAL A 45 -0.06 4.58 20.80
CA VAL A 45 -0.82 3.50 20.16
C VAL A 45 -2.05 3.11 20.97
N VAL A 46 -1.93 2.92 22.30
CA VAL A 46 -3.08 2.62 23.18
C VAL A 46 -4.13 3.71 23.10
N ARG A 47 -3.72 4.98 23.20
CA ARG A 47 -4.63 6.13 23.10
C ARG A 47 -5.31 6.22 21.74
N ASP A 48 -4.60 5.90 20.65
CA ASP A 48 -5.17 5.88 19.31
C ASP A 48 -6.16 4.73 19.12
N LEU A 49 -5.82 3.52 19.59
CA LEU A 49 -6.71 2.35 19.56
C LEU A 49 -8.01 2.58 20.33
N ASN A 50 -7.94 3.25 21.49
CA ASN A 50 -9.11 3.58 22.31
C ASN A 50 -10.13 4.49 21.62
N ARG A 51 -9.74 5.18 20.56
CA ARG A 51 -10.62 6.04 19.76
C ARG A 51 -11.28 5.30 18.60
N ARG A 52 -10.94 4.04 18.40
CA ARG A 52 -11.37 3.23 17.25
C ARG A 52 -12.37 2.17 17.70
N ASP A 53 -13.28 1.84 16.79
CA ASP A 53 -14.21 0.72 16.95
C ASP A 53 -13.51 -0.60 16.59
N VAL A 54 -12.76 -1.14 17.56
CA VAL A 54 -12.04 -2.41 17.45
C VAL A 54 -12.60 -3.43 18.43
N ALA A 55 -12.88 -4.63 17.93
CA ALA A 55 -13.47 -5.71 18.72
C ALA A 55 -12.49 -6.32 19.73
N PHE A 56 -11.21 -6.40 19.34
CA PHE A 56 -10.08 -6.82 20.16
C PHE A 56 -8.76 -6.37 19.50
N VAL A 57 -7.66 -6.52 20.23
CA VAL A 57 -6.30 -6.23 19.79
C VAL A 57 -5.44 -7.48 19.97
N VAL A 58 -4.60 -7.80 18.99
CA VAL A 58 -3.57 -8.84 19.11
C VAL A 58 -2.19 -8.19 19.09
N HIS A 59 -1.34 -8.50 20.06
CA HIS A 59 0.08 -8.11 20.08
C HIS A 59 0.95 -9.31 19.69
N LEU A 60 1.72 -9.18 18.61
CA LEU A 60 2.51 -10.26 18.01
C LEU A 60 3.89 -10.48 18.67
N GLY A 61 3.99 -10.24 19.98
CA GLY A 61 5.25 -10.42 20.72
C GLY A 61 6.22 -9.26 20.64
N ASP A 62 7.34 -9.44 21.33
CA ASP A 62 8.32 -8.42 21.68
C ASP A 62 7.63 -7.25 22.40
N LEU A 63 6.92 -7.62 23.47
CA LEU A 63 6.19 -6.70 24.34
C LEU A 63 7.17 -5.77 25.06
N ILE A 64 8.28 -6.35 25.52
CA ILE A 64 9.30 -5.67 26.32
C ILE A 64 10.67 -5.87 25.70
N HIS A 65 11.58 -4.92 25.94
CA HIS A 65 12.92 -4.96 25.38
C HIS A 65 13.92 -5.80 26.23
N PRO A 66 13.96 -5.69 27.58
CA PRO A 66 14.87 -6.51 28.36
C PRO A 66 14.50 -8.00 28.28
N VAL A 67 15.48 -8.85 27.95
CA VAL A 67 15.29 -10.31 27.86
C VAL A 67 15.18 -10.98 29.25
N PRO A 68 14.59 -12.19 29.36
CA PRO A 68 14.43 -12.91 30.63
C PRO A 68 15.72 -13.11 31.44
N ALA A 69 16.87 -13.16 30.75
CA ALA A 69 18.18 -13.28 31.39
C ALA A 69 18.53 -12.09 32.31
N VAL A 70 17.91 -10.92 32.11
CA VAL A 70 18.13 -9.69 32.90
C VAL A 70 16.93 -9.43 33.82
N LYS A 71 16.73 -10.33 34.79
CA LYS A 71 15.52 -10.47 35.63
C LYS A 71 14.92 -9.16 36.16
N GLU A 72 15.74 -8.29 36.76
CA GLU A 72 15.24 -7.03 37.37
C GLU A 72 14.70 -6.05 36.32
N LEU A 73 15.39 -5.91 35.18
CA LEU A 73 14.94 -5.04 34.10
C LEU A 73 13.69 -5.61 33.40
N TYR A 74 13.66 -6.94 33.22
CA TYR A 74 12.52 -7.66 32.67
C TYR A 74 11.26 -7.41 33.52
N ALA A 75 11.34 -7.61 34.84
CA ALA A 75 10.21 -7.41 35.74
C ALA A 75 9.71 -5.95 35.72
N GLY A 76 10.63 -4.98 35.68
CA GLY A 76 10.28 -3.55 35.56
C GLY A 76 9.57 -3.22 34.25
N ALA A 77 10.07 -3.74 33.12
CA ALA A 77 9.45 -3.54 31.81
C ALA A 77 8.08 -4.20 31.72
N ALA A 78 7.93 -5.43 32.22
CA ALA A 78 6.66 -6.15 32.26
C ALA A 78 5.61 -5.41 33.11
N ALA A 79 6.00 -4.87 34.27
CA ALA A 79 5.11 -4.05 35.10
C ALA A 79 4.64 -2.79 34.35
N ARG A 80 5.51 -2.15 33.56
CA ARG A 80 5.13 -1.00 32.73
C ARG A 80 4.23 -1.37 31.57
N PHE A 81 4.51 -2.49 30.89
CA PHE A 81 3.62 -3.01 29.86
C PHE A 81 2.21 -3.18 30.41
N HIS A 82 2.07 -3.91 31.52
CA HIS A 82 0.78 -4.09 32.20
C HIS A 82 0.12 -2.78 32.60
N ALA A 83 0.90 -1.79 33.07
CA ALA A 83 0.35 -0.48 33.41
C ALA A 83 -0.23 0.26 32.20
N GLN A 84 0.45 0.24 31.05
CA GLN A 84 -0.03 0.91 29.84
C GLN A 84 -1.23 0.20 29.22
N VAL A 85 -1.20 -1.13 29.10
CA VAL A 85 -2.29 -1.87 28.44
C VAL A 85 -3.56 -1.93 29.29
N ARG A 86 -3.50 -1.65 30.60
CA ARG A 86 -4.69 -1.43 31.44
C ARG A 86 -5.53 -0.24 30.98
N GLU A 87 -4.95 0.73 30.27
CA GLU A 87 -5.70 1.84 29.69
C GLU A 87 -6.42 1.45 28.40
N LEU A 88 -6.11 0.29 27.79
CA LEU A 88 -6.75 -0.18 26.56
C LEU A 88 -8.18 -0.64 26.85
N ASN A 89 -9.15 -0.08 26.12
CA ASN A 89 -10.57 -0.39 26.27
C ASN A 89 -10.94 -1.75 25.66
N ALA A 90 -10.28 -2.15 24.58
CA ALA A 90 -10.55 -3.39 23.87
C ALA A 90 -9.81 -4.59 24.51
N PRO A 91 -10.37 -5.81 24.43
CA PRO A 91 -9.67 -7.03 24.85
C PRO A 91 -8.32 -7.16 24.14
N LEU A 92 -7.29 -7.58 24.89
CA LEU A 92 -5.93 -7.76 24.40
C LEU A 92 -5.53 -9.23 24.42
N HIS A 93 -5.01 -9.72 23.30
CA HIS A 93 -4.44 -11.05 23.13
C HIS A 93 -2.94 -10.93 22.87
N LEU A 94 -2.13 -11.69 23.61
CA LEU A 94 -0.68 -11.64 23.56
C LEU A 94 -0.11 -12.88 22.87
N THR A 95 0.89 -12.68 22.01
CA THR A 95 1.78 -13.69 21.45
C THR A 95 3.17 -13.47 22.05
N PRO A 96 3.93 -14.50 22.43
CA PRO A 96 5.30 -14.31 22.92
C PRO A 96 6.29 -13.97 21.79
N GLY A 97 7.17 -12.99 22.02
CA GLY A 97 8.33 -12.70 21.18
C GLY A 97 9.64 -13.22 21.76
N ASN A 98 10.72 -13.16 20.98
CA ASN A 98 12.03 -13.65 21.43
C ASN A 98 12.59 -12.80 22.59
N HIS A 99 12.24 -11.52 22.66
CA HIS A 99 12.59 -10.69 23.81
C HIS A 99 11.80 -11.03 25.07
N ASP A 100 10.63 -11.66 24.94
CA ASP A 100 9.76 -11.97 26.07
C ASP A 100 10.03 -13.35 26.66
N ILE A 101 10.32 -14.36 25.83
CA ILE A 101 10.39 -15.77 26.25
C ILE A 101 11.74 -16.45 25.94
N GLY A 102 12.67 -15.73 25.33
CA GLY A 102 13.93 -16.25 24.81
C GLY A 102 13.84 -16.63 23.33
N ASP A 103 15.00 -16.74 22.68
CA ASP A 103 15.09 -16.91 21.24
C ASP A 103 14.68 -18.31 20.75
N LYS A 104 14.40 -18.44 19.45
CA LYS A 104 14.32 -19.77 18.85
C LYS A 104 15.66 -20.50 18.98
N PRO A 105 15.68 -21.84 18.93
CA PRO A 105 16.93 -22.60 18.96
C PRO A 105 17.79 -22.25 17.74
N MET A 106 18.92 -21.58 17.97
CA MET A 106 19.85 -21.20 16.92
C MET A 106 21.28 -21.16 17.46
N PRO A 107 22.10 -22.21 17.22
CA PRO A 107 23.41 -22.37 17.86
C PRO A 107 24.42 -21.24 17.63
N TRP A 108 24.23 -20.46 16.56
CA TRP A 108 25.11 -19.36 16.18
C TRP A 108 24.57 -17.98 16.56
N ALA A 109 23.34 -17.87 17.07
CA ALA A 109 22.80 -16.61 17.55
C ALA A 109 23.37 -16.27 18.94
N PRO A 110 23.65 -14.98 19.23
CA PRO A 110 24.21 -14.57 20.52
C PRO A 110 23.18 -14.55 21.66
N ALA A 111 21.88 -14.54 21.35
CA ALA A 111 20.80 -14.48 22.32
C ALA A 111 20.54 -15.86 22.97
N GLY A 112 20.11 -15.86 24.23
CA GLY A 112 19.74 -17.08 24.92
C GLY A 112 18.44 -17.67 24.36
N SER A 113 18.48 -18.93 23.95
CA SER A 113 17.29 -19.64 23.48
C SER A 113 16.25 -19.85 24.59
N ILE A 114 15.01 -20.11 24.19
CA ILE A 114 13.90 -20.49 25.05
C ILE A 114 14.27 -21.66 25.99
N THR A 115 13.77 -21.61 27.22
CA THR A 115 13.96 -22.64 28.25
C THR A 115 12.67 -22.88 29.02
N GLU A 116 12.56 -23.99 29.76
CA GLU A 116 11.40 -24.25 30.63
C GLU A 116 11.18 -23.16 31.69
N ASP A 117 12.27 -22.58 32.22
CA ASP A 117 12.20 -21.48 33.18
C ASP A 117 11.65 -20.20 32.55
N TYR A 118 12.04 -19.90 31.31
CA TYR A 118 11.52 -18.73 30.59
C TYR A 118 10.05 -18.92 30.18
N ILE A 119 9.66 -20.13 29.78
CA ILE A 119 8.24 -20.47 29.54
C ILE A 119 7.41 -20.26 30.79
N ARG A 120 7.91 -20.72 31.95
CA ARG A 120 7.24 -20.50 33.24
C ARG A 120 7.13 -19.02 33.57
N LEU A 121 8.22 -18.26 33.41
CA LEU A 121 8.24 -16.83 33.66
C LEU A 121 7.22 -16.08 32.78
N TRP A 122 7.15 -16.42 31.49
CA TRP A 122 6.12 -15.87 30.60
C TRP A 122 4.72 -16.19 31.11
N ARG A 123 4.44 -17.47 31.41
CA ARG A 123 3.10 -17.90 31.87
C ARG A 123 2.67 -17.23 33.16
N GLU A 124 3.60 -17.03 34.09
CA GLU A 124 3.35 -16.30 35.33
C GLU A 124 3.15 -14.79 35.12
N THR A 125 3.77 -14.21 34.09
CA THR A 125 3.78 -12.75 33.86
C THR A 125 2.68 -12.28 32.91
N PHE A 126 2.43 -13.01 31.82
CA PHE A 126 1.61 -12.60 30.68
C PHE A 126 0.47 -13.57 30.34
N GLY A 127 0.48 -14.79 30.91
CA GLY A 127 -0.54 -15.82 30.67
C GLY A 127 -0.12 -16.87 29.64
N ASP A 128 -1.08 -17.53 29.02
CA ASP A 128 -0.81 -18.63 28.10
C ASP A 128 0.08 -18.20 26.92
N ASP A 129 1.03 -19.06 26.51
CA ASP A 129 1.97 -18.81 25.42
C ASP A 129 1.48 -19.30 24.05
N TYR A 130 0.49 -20.21 24.04
CA TYR A 130 -0.27 -20.60 22.86
C TYR A 130 -1.70 -20.93 23.27
N TYR A 131 -2.66 -20.52 22.45
CA TYR A 131 -4.10 -20.70 22.71
C TYR A 131 -4.91 -20.31 21.47
N SER A 132 -6.21 -20.62 21.48
CA SER A 132 -7.15 -20.19 20.45
C SER A 132 -8.41 -19.59 21.06
N PHE A 133 -9.12 -18.77 20.29
CA PHE A 133 -10.40 -18.19 20.69
C PHE A 133 -11.26 -17.87 19.47
N ASP A 134 -12.58 -17.93 19.65
CA ASP A 134 -13.54 -17.60 18.59
C ASP A 134 -14.10 -16.20 18.76
N HIS A 135 -14.24 -15.48 17.64
CA HIS A 135 -14.93 -14.20 17.59
C HIS A 135 -15.74 -14.07 16.30
N ASN A 136 -17.08 -13.99 16.41
CA ASN A 136 -17.98 -13.76 15.28
C ASN A 136 -17.73 -14.70 14.07
N GLY A 137 -17.52 -16.00 14.32
CA GLY A 137 -17.30 -17.00 13.28
C GLY A 137 -15.88 -17.01 12.69
N ILE A 138 -14.95 -16.30 13.33
CA ILE A 138 -13.52 -16.37 13.07
C ILE A 138 -12.85 -17.13 14.21
N HIS A 139 -12.00 -18.08 13.86
CA HIS A 139 -11.17 -18.81 14.79
C HIS A 139 -9.76 -18.22 14.79
N MET A 140 -9.34 -17.63 15.92
CA MET A 140 -8.03 -17.01 16.09
C MET A 140 -7.12 -17.97 16.83
N VAL A 141 -5.90 -18.16 16.31
CA VAL A 141 -4.90 -19.07 16.89
C VAL A 141 -3.62 -18.31 17.16
N VAL A 142 -3.14 -18.34 18.39
CA VAL A 142 -1.86 -17.80 18.81
C VAL A 142 -0.88 -18.96 19.03
N ILE A 143 0.28 -18.89 18.40
CA ILE A 143 1.34 -19.90 18.57
C ILE A 143 2.62 -19.29 19.16
N ASN A 144 3.29 -20.06 20.02
CA ASN A 144 4.63 -19.77 20.48
C ASN A 144 5.63 -20.32 19.45
N ALA A 145 6.11 -19.45 18.56
CA ALA A 145 7.03 -19.84 17.50
C ALA A 145 8.43 -20.21 18.03
N GLN A 146 8.81 -19.69 19.19
CA GLN A 146 10.11 -19.95 19.82
C GLN A 146 10.23 -21.41 20.28
N LEU A 147 9.11 -22.09 20.56
CA LEU A 147 9.09 -23.53 20.88
C LEU A 147 9.43 -24.44 19.69
N MET A 148 9.22 -23.97 18.45
CA MET A 148 9.40 -24.82 17.26
C MET A 148 10.87 -25.20 17.08
N ASN A 149 11.13 -26.50 16.96
CA ASN A 149 12.46 -27.13 16.90
C ASN A 149 13.27 -27.08 18.22
N SER A 150 12.65 -26.76 19.36
CA SER A 150 13.36 -26.61 20.65
C SER A 150 13.75 -27.93 21.32
N GLY A 151 13.06 -29.02 21.01
CA GLY A 151 13.20 -30.30 21.70
C GLY A 151 12.64 -30.29 23.13
N LEU A 152 12.03 -29.19 23.58
CA LEU A 152 11.41 -29.10 24.90
C LEU A 152 10.09 -29.88 24.92
N PRO A 153 9.67 -30.45 26.07
CA PRO A 153 8.38 -31.14 26.19
C PRO A 153 7.18 -30.29 25.71
N ALA A 154 7.22 -28.99 25.98
CA ALA A 154 6.20 -28.03 25.56
C ALA A 154 6.06 -27.89 24.03
N GLU A 155 7.12 -28.15 23.25
CA GLU A 155 7.03 -28.18 21.78
C GLU A 155 6.07 -29.28 21.31
N ALA A 156 6.24 -30.49 21.84
CA ALA A 156 5.40 -31.63 21.48
C ALA A 156 3.94 -31.44 21.93
N GLU A 157 3.73 -30.73 23.04
CA GLU A 157 2.40 -30.35 23.53
C GLU A 157 1.72 -29.34 22.60
N GLN A 158 2.39 -28.21 22.30
CA GLN A 158 1.87 -27.21 21.37
C GLN A 158 1.60 -27.82 20.00
N LYS A 159 2.51 -28.64 19.50
CA LYS A 159 2.38 -29.24 18.16
C LYS A 159 1.13 -30.10 18.04
N ARG A 160 0.90 -30.98 19.01
CA ARG A 160 -0.31 -31.83 19.05
C ARG A 160 -1.56 -30.97 19.18
N TRP A 161 -1.53 -30.00 20.10
CA TRP A 161 -2.64 -29.06 20.28
C TRP A 161 -2.98 -28.31 18.99
N LEU A 162 -1.99 -27.75 18.30
CA LEU A 162 -2.19 -26.98 17.08
C LEU A 162 -2.79 -27.82 15.95
N GLU A 163 -2.31 -29.06 15.78
CA GLU A 163 -2.89 -29.98 14.80
C GLU A 163 -4.35 -30.32 15.14
N ASP A 164 -4.64 -30.68 16.39
CA ASP A 164 -5.99 -31.02 16.84
C ASP A 164 -6.95 -29.82 16.71
N ASP A 165 -6.51 -28.63 17.11
CA ASP A 165 -7.29 -27.39 17.08
C ASP A 165 -7.62 -26.95 15.65
N LEU A 166 -6.61 -26.89 14.76
CA LEU A 166 -6.83 -26.54 13.36
C LEU A 166 -7.69 -27.55 12.60
N LEU A 167 -7.57 -28.85 12.91
CA LEU A 167 -8.41 -29.88 12.31
C LEU A 167 -9.86 -29.81 12.81
N ALA A 168 -10.06 -29.54 14.11
CA ALA A 168 -11.40 -29.38 14.69
C ALA A 168 -12.16 -28.16 14.12
N HIS A 169 -11.42 -27.12 13.71
CA HIS A 169 -11.97 -25.90 13.12
C HIS A 169 -11.83 -25.85 11.58
N ALA A 170 -11.45 -26.96 10.94
CA ALA A 170 -11.33 -27.03 9.48
C ALA A 170 -12.66 -26.63 8.81
N GLY A 171 -12.58 -25.69 7.86
CA GLY A 171 -13.75 -25.12 7.18
C GLY A 171 -14.34 -23.88 7.85
N GLN A 172 -13.88 -23.51 9.05
CA GLN A 172 -14.05 -22.16 9.58
C GLN A 172 -13.03 -21.20 8.98
N ARG A 173 -13.20 -19.90 9.21
CA ARG A 173 -12.20 -18.90 8.81
C ARG A 173 -11.18 -18.75 9.91
N ILE A 174 -9.95 -19.16 9.63
CA ILE A 174 -8.88 -19.23 10.63
C ILE A 174 -7.85 -18.15 10.38
N PHE A 175 -7.42 -17.46 11.44
CA PHE A 175 -6.23 -16.63 11.43
C PHE A 175 -5.20 -17.12 12.43
N ILE A 176 -3.92 -17.12 12.03
CA ILE A 176 -2.80 -17.46 12.90
C ILE A 176 -2.02 -16.19 13.25
N CYS A 177 -1.70 -16.04 14.52
CA CYS A 177 -0.84 -15.00 15.07
C CYS A 177 0.44 -15.67 15.60
N THR A 178 1.58 -15.20 15.11
CA THR A 178 2.90 -15.73 15.45
C THR A 178 3.87 -14.56 15.61
N HIS A 179 4.97 -14.75 16.33
CA HIS A 179 6.03 -13.75 16.34
C HIS A 179 6.96 -13.92 15.14
N TYR A 180 7.57 -15.10 14.97
CA TYR A 180 8.39 -15.39 13.80
C TYR A 180 7.54 -15.70 12.56
N PRO A 181 7.84 -15.10 11.40
CA PRO A 181 7.23 -15.49 10.14
C PRO A 181 7.76 -16.86 9.68
N PRO A 182 6.94 -17.65 8.96
CA PRO A 182 7.42 -18.90 8.35
C PRO A 182 8.53 -18.67 7.31
N PHE A 183 8.44 -17.58 6.53
CA PHE A 183 9.42 -17.20 5.50
C PHE A 183 9.27 -15.69 5.16
N LEU A 184 10.28 -15.10 4.50
CA LEU A 184 10.30 -13.68 4.11
C LEU A 184 10.27 -13.47 2.59
N CYS A 185 10.72 -14.43 1.80
CA CYS A 185 10.75 -14.34 0.35
C CYS A 185 10.17 -15.57 -0.34
N GLU A 186 10.68 -16.77 -0.03
CA GLU A 186 10.26 -18.03 -0.66
C GLU A 186 9.99 -19.09 0.42
N THR A 187 9.04 -19.99 0.18
CA THR A 187 8.65 -21.00 1.19
C THR A 187 9.76 -22.00 1.52
N ASP A 188 10.68 -22.23 0.57
CA ASP A 188 11.84 -23.12 0.69
C ASP A 188 13.16 -22.36 0.94
N GLU A 189 13.11 -21.11 1.40
CA GLU A 189 14.32 -20.33 1.71
C GLU A 189 15.15 -20.96 2.85
N ALA A 190 16.45 -20.69 2.87
CA ALA A 190 17.32 -21.20 3.93
C ALA A 190 16.90 -20.67 5.31
N GLU A 191 17.20 -21.43 6.37
CA GLU A 191 17.07 -20.92 7.73
C GLU A 191 17.97 -19.69 7.91
N HIS A 192 17.42 -18.66 8.51
CA HIS A 192 18.16 -17.54 9.06
C HIS A 192 17.46 -17.08 10.34
N TYR A 193 18.01 -16.05 11.01
CA TYR A 193 17.49 -15.57 12.28
C TYR A 193 16.00 -15.23 12.20
N ASP A 194 15.56 -14.66 11.07
CA ASP A 194 14.19 -14.11 10.94
C ASP A 194 13.07 -15.07 10.54
N ASN A 195 13.34 -16.35 10.28
CA ASN A 195 12.31 -17.29 9.86
C ASN A 195 12.25 -18.55 10.75
N ILE A 196 11.08 -19.20 10.77
CA ILE A 196 10.93 -20.51 11.41
C ILE A 196 11.78 -21.53 10.65
N ALA A 197 12.55 -22.38 11.34
CA ALA A 197 13.40 -23.37 10.69
C ALA A 197 12.65 -24.65 10.27
N GLU A 198 13.19 -25.37 9.29
CA GLU A 198 12.76 -26.75 9.02
C GLU A 198 13.14 -27.69 10.17
N PRO A 199 12.35 -28.76 10.46
CA PRO A 199 11.17 -29.22 9.72
C PRO A 199 9.83 -28.56 10.11
N GLU A 200 9.78 -27.74 11.17
CA GLU A 200 8.50 -27.21 11.66
C GLU A 200 7.90 -26.14 10.72
N ARG A 201 8.72 -25.43 9.93
CA ARG A 201 8.21 -24.55 8.86
C ARG A 201 7.35 -25.31 7.85
N GLY A 202 7.90 -26.34 7.21
CA GLY A 202 7.17 -27.12 6.21
C GLY A 202 5.89 -27.73 6.78
N ARG A 203 5.97 -28.27 8.01
CA ARG A 203 4.80 -28.81 8.72
C ARG A 203 3.71 -27.78 8.96
N LEU A 204 4.08 -26.58 9.41
CA LEU A 204 3.14 -25.48 9.63
C LEU A 204 2.46 -25.07 8.32
N LEU A 205 3.23 -24.87 7.26
CA LEU A 205 2.70 -24.49 5.94
C LEU A 205 1.74 -25.56 5.38
N GLU A 206 2.09 -26.84 5.49
CA GLU A 206 1.23 -27.95 5.08
C GLU A 206 -0.07 -28.00 5.88
N LEU A 207 0.00 -27.83 7.20
CA LEU A 207 -1.18 -27.82 8.08
C LEU A 207 -2.09 -26.63 7.76
N MET A 208 -1.52 -25.44 7.56
CA MET A 208 -2.26 -24.24 7.16
C MET A 208 -3.01 -24.44 5.84
N ALA A 209 -2.33 -25.03 4.85
CA ALA A 209 -2.93 -25.34 3.55
C ALA A 209 -4.06 -26.38 3.67
N ARG A 210 -3.87 -27.42 4.49
CA ARG A 210 -4.87 -28.48 4.72
C ARG A 210 -6.14 -27.94 5.39
N CYS A 211 -6.01 -27.03 6.36
CA CYS A 211 -7.14 -26.49 7.12
C CYS A 211 -7.76 -25.22 6.50
N GLY A 212 -7.15 -24.65 5.46
CA GLY A 212 -7.66 -23.47 4.77
C GLY A 212 -7.50 -22.18 5.57
N VAL A 213 -6.35 -21.99 6.21
CA VAL A 213 -6.03 -20.77 6.97
C VAL A 213 -6.11 -19.55 6.06
N GLU A 214 -6.88 -18.54 6.47
CA GLU A 214 -7.15 -17.37 5.64
C GLU A 214 -6.03 -16.34 5.71
N GLY A 215 -5.50 -16.09 6.91
CA GLY A 215 -4.43 -15.13 7.12
C GLY A 215 -3.48 -15.51 8.25
N LEU A 216 -2.22 -15.12 8.12
CA LEU A 216 -1.20 -15.22 9.14
C LEU A 216 -0.61 -13.83 9.39
N PHE A 217 -0.51 -13.45 10.66
CA PHE A 217 0.12 -12.19 11.09
C PHE A 217 1.40 -12.51 11.88
N ALA A 218 2.52 -11.91 11.49
CA ALA A 218 3.83 -12.08 12.11
C ALA A 218 4.49 -10.74 12.50
N GLY A 219 5.23 -10.72 13.60
CA GLY A 219 6.06 -9.59 14.06
C GLY A 219 7.53 -9.78 13.69
N HIS A 220 8.45 -9.50 14.62
CA HIS A 220 9.90 -9.84 14.61
C HIS A 220 10.76 -9.05 13.62
N VAL A 221 10.25 -8.79 12.41
CA VAL A 221 11.03 -8.21 11.31
C VAL A 221 10.98 -6.68 11.24
N HIS A 222 10.07 -6.06 12.01
CA HIS A 222 9.91 -4.61 12.17
C HIS A 222 9.68 -3.85 10.85
N ASN A 223 9.20 -4.53 9.82
CA ASN A 223 9.01 -3.99 8.49
C ASN A 223 7.81 -4.67 7.85
N PHE A 224 7.15 -3.96 6.94
CA PHE A 224 6.00 -4.50 6.24
C PHE A 224 6.40 -5.45 5.11
N TRP A 225 5.84 -6.66 5.12
CA TRP A 225 5.77 -7.53 3.95
C TRP A 225 4.39 -8.14 3.75
N TYR A 226 4.08 -8.39 2.48
CA TYR A 226 2.94 -9.18 2.08
C TYR A 226 3.39 -10.35 1.22
N LEU A 227 3.10 -11.55 1.70
CA LEU A 227 3.37 -12.81 1.02
C LEU A 227 2.08 -13.60 0.86
N ASN A 228 2.05 -14.49 -0.11
CA ASN A 228 0.90 -15.35 -0.34
C ASN A 228 1.37 -16.76 -0.67
N GLU A 229 0.83 -17.75 0.03
CA GLU A 229 1.03 -19.17 -0.25
C GLU A 229 -0.33 -19.84 -0.40
N GLY A 230 -0.60 -20.43 -1.56
CA GLY A 230 -1.94 -20.87 -1.92
C GLY A 230 -3.02 -19.79 -1.70
N ALA A 231 -3.95 -20.06 -0.78
CA ALA A 231 -5.02 -19.15 -0.38
C ALA A 231 -4.68 -18.30 0.86
N THR A 232 -3.61 -18.64 1.58
CA THR A 232 -3.24 -17.98 2.83
C THR A 232 -2.46 -16.71 2.56
N ARG A 233 -2.86 -15.63 3.24
CA ARG A 233 -2.20 -14.33 3.17
C ARG A 233 -1.32 -14.13 4.39
N HIS A 234 -0.04 -13.85 4.17
CA HIS A 234 0.91 -13.59 5.25
C HIS A 234 1.19 -12.09 5.31
N TYR A 235 1.01 -11.52 6.49
CA TYR A 235 1.28 -10.13 6.80
C TYR A 235 2.38 -10.08 7.85
N LEU A 236 3.54 -9.57 7.46
CA LEU A 236 4.62 -9.28 8.39
C LEU A 236 4.48 -7.81 8.77
N LEU A 237 4.34 -7.54 10.06
CA LEU A 237 3.97 -6.24 10.56
C LEU A 237 5.19 -5.35 10.81
N PRO A 238 5.04 -4.03 10.60
CA PRO A 238 5.99 -3.08 11.14
C PRO A 238 5.90 -3.04 12.67
N SER A 239 6.98 -2.58 13.29
CA SER A 239 7.02 -2.29 14.72
C SER A 239 6.28 -0.99 15.05
N THR A 240 5.71 -0.92 16.25
CA THR A 240 5.22 0.35 16.81
C THR A 240 6.34 1.25 17.33
N SER A 241 7.54 0.70 17.51
CA SER A 241 8.64 1.32 18.26
C SER A 241 9.86 1.68 17.42
N PHE A 242 10.40 0.83 16.54
CA PHE A 242 11.56 1.18 15.71
C PHE A 242 11.71 0.22 14.53
N VAL A 243 12.43 0.63 13.48
CA VAL A 243 12.70 -0.20 12.30
C VAL A 243 13.99 -0.98 12.50
N ARG A 244 14.03 -2.22 12.04
CA ARG A 244 15.27 -3.01 12.01
C ARG A 244 16.16 -2.54 10.86
N GLN A 245 17.36 -2.06 11.18
CA GLN A 245 18.16 -1.24 10.26
C GLN A 245 18.81 -2.00 9.09
N ASP A 246 19.08 -3.31 9.23
CA ASP A 246 19.67 -4.15 8.16
C ASP A 246 18.76 -4.19 6.93
N TYR A 247 17.45 -4.14 7.12
CA TYR A 247 16.50 -4.06 6.03
C TYR A 247 16.50 -2.74 5.27
N SER A 248 17.20 -1.70 5.75
CA SER A 248 17.39 -0.47 4.96
C SER A 248 18.10 -0.71 3.64
N GLU A 249 18.85 -1.82 3.53
CA GLU A 249 19.50 -2.27 2.29
C GLU A 249 18.51 -2.63 1.17
N MET A 250 17.21 -2.80 1.46
CA MET A 250 16.19 -2.98 0.41
C MET A 250 15.82 -1.69 -0.33
N PHE A 251 16.29 -0.54 0.15
CA PHE A 251 16.04 0.75 -0.48
C PHE A 251 17.17 1.14 -1.45
N LYS A 252 16.81 1.89 -2.50
CA LYS A 252 17.76 2.30 -3.56
C LYS A 252 18.53 3.58 -3.22
N ALA A 253 18.30 4.12 -2.03
CA ALA A 253 18.98 5.28 -1.49
C ALA A 253 19.29 5.02 0.00
N PRO A 254 20.38 5.62 0.51
CA PRO A 254 20.66 5.55 1.94
C PRO A 254 19.53 6.24 2.73
N PRO A 255 19.24 5.77 3.95
CA PRO A 255 18.38 6.50 4.85
C PRO A 255 19.01 7.86 5.23
N ALA A 256 18.20 8.80 5.70
CA ALA A 256 18.68 10.07 6.23
C ALA A 256 19.43 9.80 7.55
N LEU A 257 20.76 9.65 7.46
CA LEU A 257 21.58 8.93 8.44
C LEU A 257 21.45 9.47 9.86
N GLU A 258 21.45 10.79 10.03
CA GLU A 258 21.37 11.41 11.36
C GLU A 258 19.92 11.45 11.84
N GLU A 259 18.99 11.86 10.98
CA GLU A 259 17.57 12.06 11.31
C GLU A 259 16.86 10.74 11.64
N THR A 260 17.27 9.66 10.99
CA THR A 260 16.67 8.32 11.14
C THR A 260 17.56 7.35 11.90
N GLU A 261 18.67 7.78 12.49
CA GLU A 261 19.62 6.88 13.17
C GLU A 261 20.04 5.70 12.25
N ALA A 262 20.53 6.03 11.05
CA ALA A 262 20.87 5.09 9.98
C ALA A 262 19.72 4.12 9.61
N GLY A 263 18.49 4.64 9.56
CA GLY A 263 17.29 3.90 9.18
C GLY A 263 16.53 3.26 10.35
N ARG A 264 17.10 3.23 11.56
CA ARG A 264 16.47 2.62 12.75
C ARG A 264 15.22 3.37 13.23
N ASN A 265 15.18 4.67 13.01
CA ASN A 265 14.09 5.57 13.36
C ASN A 265 13.39 6.15 12.13
N ASP A 266 13.23 5.35 11.07
CA ASP A 266 12.41 5.73 9.93
C ASP A 266 10.93 5.74 10.32
N ALA A 267 10.49 6.88 10.85
CA ALA A 267 9.22 7.04 11.53
C ALA A 267 8.00 6.74 10.65
N ALA A 268 8.11 6.99 9.33
CA ALA A 268 7.04 6.73 8.39
C ALA A 268 6.69 5.24 8.33
N LYS A 269 7.63 4.35 8.64
CA LYS A 269 7.44 2.89 8.62
C LYS A 269 6.84 2.33 9.90
N LEU A 270 6.70 3.15 10.94
CA LEU A 270 6.13 2.73 12.22
C LEU A 270 4.61 2.79 12.20
N GLY A 271 3.97 1.79 12.79
CA GLY A 271 2.52 1.71 12.81
C GLY A 271 1.98 0.36 13.21
N TYR A 272 0.71 0.16 12.92
CA TYR A 272 0.00 -1.07 13.21
C TYR A 272 -1.14 -1.30 12.23
N PHE A 273 -1.74 -2.49 12.24
CA PHE A 273 -2.83 -2.84 11.32
C PHE A 273 -4.19 -2.76 11.99
N LEU A 274 -5.16 -2.25 11.23
CA LEU A 274 -6.58 -2.56 11.41
C LEU A 274 -6.96 -3.63 10.40
N VAL A 275 -7.52 -4.73 10.88
CA VAL A 275 -7.98 -5.84 10.04
C VAL A 275 -9.50 -5.80 9.99
N HIS A 276 -10.02 -5.43 8.82
CA HIS A 276 -11.45 -5.39 8.55
C HIS A 276 -11.90 -6.77 8.06
N VAL A 277 -12.63 -7.48 8.91
CA VAL A 277 -13.22 -8.77 8.57
C VAL A 277 -14.54 -8.52 7.83
N HIS A 278 -14.68 -9.10 6.65
CA HIS A 278 -15.87 -9.04 5.82
C HIS A 278 -16.60 -10.38 5.77
N GLU A 279 -17.81 -10.44 5.21
CA GLU A 279 -18.54 -11.71 5.00
C GLU A 279 -17.71 -12.76 4.24
N ARG A 280 -16.87 -12.31 3.30
CA ARG A 280 -16.02 -13.15 2.45
C ARG A 280 -14.62 -12.56 2.37
N GLY A 281 -13.75 -12.91 3.32
CA GLY A 281 -12.36 -12.46 3.36
C GLY A 281 -12.11 -11.26 4.29
N HIS A 282 -10.90 -10.73 4.25
CA HIS A 282 -10.47 -9.58 5.05
C HIS A 282 -9.65 -8.58 4.23
N LEU A 283 -9.50 -7.38 4.78
CA LEU A 283 -8.60 -6.33 4.30
C LEU A 283 -7.80 -5.78 5.47
N CYS A 284 -6.52 -5.48 5.23
CA CYS A 284 -5.66 -4.82 6.20
C CYS A 284 -5.48 -3.35 5.83
N GLU A 285 -5.71 -2.47 6.78
CA GLU A 285 -5.41 -1.03 6.73
C GLU A 285 -4.20 -0.78 7.62
N MET A 286 -3.17 -0.12 7.08
CA MET A 286 -2.04 0.36 7.87
C MET A 286 -2.37 1.71 8.50
N VAL A 287 -2.19 1.79 9.81
CA VAL A 287 -2.20 3.04 10.56
C VAL A 287 -0.74 3.42 10.86
N ARG A 288 -0.20 4.38 10.11
CA ARG A 288 1.13 4.94 10.38
C ARG A 288 1.07 5.85 11.60
N THR A 289 1.89 5.57 12.61
CA THR A 289 2.02 6.46 13.78
C THR A 289 2.97 7.61 13.51
N TYR A 290 3.78 7.53 12.45
CA TYR A 290 4.86 8.48 12.16
C TYR A 290 5.78 8.71 13.37
N GLY A 291 5.96 7.67 14.19
CA GLY A 291 6.78 7.72 15.40
C GLY A 291 6.24 8.61 16.53
N ALA A 292 4.96 9.00 16.46
CA ALA A 292 4.30 9.83 17.47
C ALA A 292 4.44 9.23 18.88
N CYS A 293 4.60 10.14 19.86
CA CYS A 293 4.84 9.81 21.26
C CYS A 293 3.77 10.48 22.11
N ALA A 294 3.39 9.83 23.21
CA ALA A 294 2.61 10.43 24.28
C ALA A 294 3.36 10.29 25.61
N ALA A 295 3.52 11.39 26.34
CA ALA A 295 3.95 11.39 27.74
C ALA A 295 2.80 10.91 28.66
N PRO A 296 3.10 10.44 29.89
CA PRO A 296 2.07 10.01 30.83
C PRO A 296 1.02 11.08 31.13
N ASP A 297 1.43 12.34 31.21
CA ASP A 297 0.62 13.51 31.58
C ASP A 297 0.05 14.29 30.39
N ASP A 298 0.38 13.90 29.15
CA ASP A 298 -0.20 14.52 27.96
C ASP A 298 -1.73 14.38 27.95
N PRO A 299 -2.48 15.43 27.62
CA PRO A 299 -3.94 15.37 27.57
C PRO A 299 -4.42 14.39 26.50
N LEU A 300 -5.57 13.77 26.75
CA LEU A 300 -6.28 13.00 25.73
C LEU A 300 -6.90 13.96 24.71
N GLU A 301 -6.23 14.17 23.59
CA GLU A 301 -6.82 14.93 22.48
C GLU A 301 -7.92 14.12 21.79
N THR A 302 -8.96 14.79 21.30
CA THR A 302 -9.94 14.17 20.39
C THR A 302 -9.60 14.63 18.98
N PRO A 303 -8.97 13.78 18.14
CA PRO A 303 -8.66 14.18 16.78
C PRO A 303 -9.97 14.45 16.01
N PRO A 304 -9.94 15.37 15.04
CA PRO A 304 -11.08 15.61 14.17
C PRO A 304 -11.47 14.34 13.42
N MET A 305 -12.75 14.25 13.01
CA MET A 305 -13.22 13.15 12.17
C MET A 305 -12.43 13.11 10.87
N SER A 306 -12.00 11.93 10.43
CA SER A 306 -11.29 11.74 9.15
C SER A 306 -12.12 10.95 8.15
N VAL A 307 -11.76 11.06 6.86
CA VAL A 307 -12.24 10.13 5.84
C VAL A 307 -11.69 8.73 6.11
N THR A 308 -12.50 7.70 5.87
CA THR A 308 -12.06 6.31 6.03
C THR A 308 -11.30 5.86 4.78
N PRO A 309 -10.05 5.37 4.91
CA PRO A 309 -9.29 4.84 3.79
C PRO A 309 -10.06 3.79 3.00
N VAL A 310 -9.84 3.74 1.68
CA VAL A 310 -10.53 2.79 0.80
C VAL A 310 -9.53 1.84 0.18
N ALA A 311 -9.63 0.56 0.53
CA ALA A 311 -8.77 -0.47 -0.07
C ALA A 311 -9.00 -0.58 -1.59
N PRO A 312 -7.97 -0.96 -2.37
CA PRO A 312 -8.07 -1.10 -3.82
C PRO A 312 -9.25 -1.98 -4.27
N ALA A 313 -9.48 -3.13 -3.63
CA ALA A 313 -10.59 -4.04 -3.95
C ALA A 313 -11.99 -3.40 -3.81
N ARG A 314 -12.12 -2.33 -3.01
CA ARG A 314 -13.40 -1.67 -2.70
C ARG A 314 -13.53 -0.27 -3.30
N ASN A 315 -12.49 0.25 -3.94
CA ASN A 315 -12.50 1.58 -4.52
C ASN A 315 -13.33 1.61 -5.82
N ARG A 316 -14.53 2.21 -5.75
CA ARG A 316 -15.48 2.33 -6.87
C ARG A 316 -15.07 3.38 -7.90
N TYR A 317 -14.29 4.37 -7.46
CA TYR A 317 -13.88 5.53 -8.25
C TYR A 317 -12.37 5.52 -8.50
N ALA A 318 -11.76 4.33 -8.50
CA ALA A 318 -10.36 4.14 -8.85
C ALA A 318 -10.14 4.45 -10.32
N ALA A 319 -9.76 5.69 -10.63
CA ALA A 319 -9.41 6.11 -11.98
C ALA A 319 -7.89 6.29 -12.14
N LEU A 320 -7.17 6.55 -11.05
CA LEU A 320 -5.73 6.76 -11.05
C LEU A 320 -4.95 5.47 -10.77
N GLY A 321 -3.86 5.30 -11.51
CA GLY A 321 -2.90 4.22 -11.42
C GLY A 321 -1.47 4.70 -11.70
N PHE A 322 -0.52 3.77 -11.66
CA PHE A 322 0.90 4.09 -11.85
C PHE A 322 1.58 3.20 -12.91
N ASP A 323 2.49 3.81 -13.65
CA ASP A 323 3.47 3.14 -14.50
C ASP A 323 4.63 2.62 -13.65
N LEU A 324 4.73 1.30 -13.50
CA LEU A 324 5.77 0.64 -12.70
C LEU A 324 7.09 0.60 -13.48
N ARG A 325 7.73 1.76 -13.60
CA ARG A 325 9.00 1.94 -14.32
C ARG A 325 10.19 1.32 -13.61
N GLN A 326 10.11 1.24 -12.29
CA GLN A 326 11.13 0.61 -11.46
C GLN A 326 10.70 -0.83 -11.16
N SER A 327 11.68 -1.70 -11.00
CA SER A 327 11.44 -3.06 -10.52
C SER A 327 10.68 -3.03 -9.19
N TRP A 328 9.57 -3.77 -9.13
CA TRP A 328 8.60 -3.78 -8.01
C TRP A 328 8.40 -5.19 -7.42
N ALA A 329 9.04 -6.20 -8.02
CA ALA A 329 8.96 -7.61 -7.65
C ALA A 329 10.35 -8.24 -7.45
N GLU A 330 11.42 -7.43 -7.45
CA GLU A 330 12.79 -7.90 -7.30
C GLU A 330 13.13 -8.18 -5.84
N ALA A 331 13.76 -9.34 -5.61
CA ALA A 331 14.40 -9.66 -4.35
C ALA A 331 15.80 -9.03 -4.30
N VAL A 332 16.18 -8.57 -3.12
CA VAL A 332 17.49 -8.04 -2.78
C VAL A 332 18.14 -8.92 -1.72
N GLY A 333 19.46 -9.06 -1.80
CA GLY A 333 20.23 -9.72 -0.76
C GLY A 333 20.57 -8.75 0.36
N ILE A 334 20.19 -9.07 1.59
CA ILE A 334 20.63 -8.34 2.78
C ILE A 334 22.01 -8.90 3.17
N PRO A 335 23.06 -8.06 3.22
CA PRO A 335 24.38 -8.49 3.63
C PRO A 335 24.43 -8.77 5.15
N PRO A 336 25.37 -9.63 5.61
CA PRO A 336 25.76 -9.69 7.01
C PRO A 336 26.06 -8.30 7.57
N SER A 337 25.41 -7.96 8.69
CA SER A 337 25.50 -6.62 9.30
C SER A 337 26.46 -6.56 10.50
N GLY A 338 27.06 -7.68 10.91
CA GLY A 338 27.85 -7.77 12.14
C GLY A 338 27.03 -7.98 13.42
N ALA A 339 25.69 -8.04 13.32
CA ALA A 339 24.80 -8.22 14.48
C ALA A 339 24.13 -9.60 14.49
N LEU A 340 23.34 -9.89 13.47
CA LEU A 340 22.59 -11.13 13.27
C LEU A 340 22.84 -11.61 11.83
N ASP A 341 22.73 -12.93 11.58
CA ASP A 341 22.98 -13.56 10.27
C ASP A 341 24.39 -13.33 9.69
N GLU A 342 25.44 -13.44 10.52
CA GLU A 342 26.82 -13.10 10.11
C GLU A 342 27.37 -13.99 8.98
N PHE A 343 26.81 -15.19 8.80
CA PHE A 343 27.35 -16.21 7.91
C PHE A 343 26.63 -16.32 6.57
N ASP A 344 25.50 -15.63 6.39
CA ASP A 344 24.61 -15.82 5.23
C ASP A 344 24.03 -14.50 4.70
N ARG A 345 23.56 -14.52 3.44
CA ARG A 345 22.82 -13.41 2.84
C ARG A 345 21.37 -13.82 2.64
N LYS A 346 20.47 -13.32 3.47
CA LYS A 346 19.03 -13.53 3.30
C LYS A 346 18.49 -12.71 2.12
N GLN A 347 17.48 -13.25 1.45
CA GLN A 347 16.78 -12.57 0.36
C GLN A 347 15.47 -12.00 0.89
N VAL A 348 15.18 -10.74 0.55
CA VAL A 348 13.89 -10.12 0.84
C VAL A 348 13.47 -9.24 -0.33
N ARG A 349 12.21 -8.83 -0.37
CA ARG A 349 11.70 -7.86 -1.36
C ARG A 349 11.36 -6.54 -0.68
N ASN A 350 11.25 -5.44 -1.42
CA ASN A 350 10.67 -4.22 -0.87
C ASN A 350 9.16 -4.14 -1.16
N ASP A 351 8.33 -4.27 -0.12
CA ASP A 351 6.86 -4.22 -0.21
C ASP A 351 6.26 -2.87 0.20
N TYR A 352 7.06 -1.87 0.57
CA TYR A 352 6.54 -0.53 0.88
C TYR A 352 5.84 0.17 -0.31
N PRO A 353 6.30 0.05 -1.57
CA PRO A 353 5.52 0.53 -2.70
C PRO A 353 4.13 -0.11 -2.81
N LEU A 354 4.01 -1.40 -2.48
CA LEU A 354 2.72 -2.10 -2.44
C LEU A 354 1.83 -1.56 -1.32
N LEU A 355 2.39 -1.36 -0.13
CA LEU A 355 1.67 -0.78 1.00
C LEU A 355 1.09 0.59 0.65
N ALA A 356 1.91 1.46 0.05
CA ALA A 356 1.45 2.78 -0.35
C ALA A 356 0.34 2.73 -1.42
N LEU A 357 0.39 1.78 -2.35
CA LEU A 357 -0.70 1.57 -3.31
C LEU A 357 -2.00 1.17 -2.61
N TRP A 358 -1.92 0.40 -1.51
CA TRP A 358 -3.09 0.04 -0.70
C TRP A 358 -3.64 1.23 0.07
N GLU A 359 -2.78 2.01 0.72
CA GLU A 359 -3.14 3.22 1.46
C GLU A 359 -3.78 4.27 0.54
N MET A 360 -3.26 4.40 -0.69
CA MET A 360 -3.85 5.26 -1.72
C MET A 360 -5.14 4.72 -2.33
N GLY A 361 -5.51 3.46 -2.09
CA GLY A 361 -6.64 2.81 -2.75
C GLY A 361 -6.46 2.60 -4.26
N VAL A 362 -5.21 2.55 -4.74
CA VAL A 362 -4.89 2.46 -6.18
C VAL A 362 -5.01 1.03 -6.68
N ARG A 363 -5.72 0.88 -7.81
CA ARG A 363 -5.99 -0.42 -8.43
C ARG A 363 -5.18 -0.69 -9.69
N HIS A 364 -4.89 0.35 -10.47
CA HIS A 364 -4.39 0.19 -11.83
C HIS A 364 -2.87 0.30 -11.86
N LEU A 365 -2.22 -0.77 -12.30
CA LEU A 365 -0.76 -0.84 -12.42
C LEU A 365 -0.40 -1.14 -13.86
N ARG A 366 0.58 -0.43 -14.40
CA ARG A 366 1.03 -0.60 -15.77
C ARG A 366 2.44 -1.16 -15.78
N ILE A 367 2.64 -2.28 -16.49
CA ILE A 367 3.86 -3.09 -16.46
C ILE A 367 4.40 -3.39 -17.86
N PRO A 368 5.73 -3.45 -18.04
CA PRO A 368 6.32 -3.84 -19.33
C PRO A 368 6.13 -5.33 -19.61
N LEU A 369 6.23 -5.71 -20.89
CA LEU A 369 6.31 -7.13 -21.31
C LEU A 369 7.43 -7.92 -20.63
N GLN A 370 8.48 -7.25 -20.17
CA GLN A 370 9.55 -7.87 -19.40
C GLN A 370 9.05 -8.50 -18.10
N ASP A 371 8.13 -7.86 -17.39
CA ASP A 371 7.58 -8.40 -16.14
C ASP A 371 6.78 -9.67 -16.43
N LEU A 372 6.01 -9.69 -17.53
CA LEU A 372 5.29 -10.90 -17.94
C LEU A 372 6.23 -12.06 -18.26
N ARG A 373 7.47 -11.79 -18.73
CA ARG A 373 8.48 -12.83 -18.99
C ARG A 373 9.09 -13.37 -17.69
N ASN A 374 9.11 -12.59 -16.61
CA ASN A 374 9.62 -13.01 -15.30
C ASN A 374 8.58 -13.88 -14.55
N ALA A 375 8.99 -15.09 -14.14
CA ALA A 375 8.10 -16.02 -13.43
C ALA A 375 7.67 -15.51 -12.05
N GLU A 376 8.57 -14.85 -11.33
CA GLU A 376 8.28 -14.30 -10.00
C GLU A 376 7.31 -13.13 -10.10
N ALA A 377 7.51 -12.21 -11.04
CA ALA A 377 6.54 -11.15 -11.30
C ALA A 377 5.15 -11.71 -11.64
N ARG A 378 5.05 -12.80 -12.41
CA ARG A 378 3.76 -13.48 -12.66
C ARG A 378 3.16 -14.10 -11.41
N ARG A 379 3.95 -14.72 -10.53
CA ARG A 379 3.47 -15.24 -9.23
C ARG A 379 2.91 -14.11 -8.38
N ARG A 380 3.66 -13.01 -8.28
CA ARG A 380 3.25 -11.82 -7.52
C ARG A 380 2.00 -11.15 -8.08
N ILE A 381 1.88 -11.00 -9.40
CA ILE A 381 0.65 -10.52 -10.05
C ILE A 381 -0.55 -11.36 -9.58
N ARG A 382 -0.44 -12.70 -9.62
CA ARG A 382 -1.53 -13.60 -9.19
C ARG A 382 -1.91 -13.39 -7.72
N GLY A 383 -0.94 -13.18 -6.84
CA GLY A 383 -1.18 -12.89 -5.41
C GLY A 383 -1.87 -11.55 -5.16
N LEU A 384 -1.67 -10.56 -6.04
CA LEU A 384 -2.24 -9.21 -5.89
C LEU A 384 -3.62 -9.05 -6.54
N LEU A 385 -4.02 -9.90 -7.49
CA LEU A 385 -5.34 -9.80 -8.11
C LEU A 385 -6.50 -9.89 -7.08
N PRO A 386 -6.49 -10.82 -6.09
CA PRO A 386 -7.51 -10.86 -5.05
C PRO A 386 -7.55 -9.63 -4.13
N MET A 387 -6.45 -8.89 -4.06
CA MET A 387 -6.33 -7.65 -3.27
C MET A 387 -6.87 -6.42 -4.03
N GLY A 388 -7.33 -6.62 -5.28
CA GLY A 388 -8.02 -5.60 -6.08
C GLY A 388 -7.15 -4.90 -7.12
N GLN A 389 -5.85 -5.24 -7.17
CA GLN A 389 -4.94 -4.75 -8.20
C GLN A 389 -5.29 -5.32 -9.58
N THR A 390 -4.98 -4.53 -10.60
CA THR A 390 -5.18 -4.85 -12.01
C THR A 390 -3.95 -4.43 -12.78
N PHE A 391 -3.57 -5.22 -13.78
CA PHE A 391 -2.32 -5.03 -14.50
C PHE A 391 -2.57 -4.80 -15.99
N THR A 392 -2.15 -3.64 -16.48
CA THR A 392 -2.14 -3.31 -17.90
C THR A 392 -0.74 -3.51 -18.46
N LEU A 393 -0.61 -4.45 -19.38
CA LEU A 393 0.63 -4.74 -20.07
C LEU A 393 0.94 -3.63 -21.08
N TYR A 394 2.20 -3.28 -21.29
CA TYR A 394 2.60 -2.48 -22.46
C TYR A 394 3.76 -3.07 -23.25
N SER A 395 3.72 -2.89 -24.57
CA SER A 395 4.76 -3.30 -25.51
C SER A 395 4.84 -2.37 -26.74
N TYR A 396 5.83 -2.61 -27.60
CA TYR A 396 5.97 -1.93 -28.89
C TYR A 396 5.69 -2.90 -30.04
N GLY A 397 4.86 -2.49 -31.00
CA GLY A 397 4.55 -3.25 -32.20
C GLY A 397 3.90 -4.61 -31.94
N LEU A 398 3.91 -5.48 -32.96
CA LEU A 398 3.44 -6.86 -32.81
C LEU A 398 4.45 -7.69 -32.00
N PRO A 399 3.99 -8.52 -31.05
CA PRO A 399 4.87 -9.41 -30.29
C PRO A 399 5.48 -10.50 -31.18
N THR A 400 6.61 -11.05 -30.75
CA THR A 400 7.15 -12.28 -31.33
C THR A 400 6.17 -13.45 -31.10
N PRO A 401 6.23 -14.56 -31.86
CA PRO A 401 5.37 -15.72 -31.62
C PRO A 401 5.45 -16.26 -30.18
N ARG A 402 6.66 -16.22 -29.58
CA ARG A 402 6.89 -16.60 -28.18
C ARG A 402 6.15 -15.67 -27.21
N ASP A 403 6.26 -14.36 -27.42
CA ASP A 403 5.60 -13.37 -26.56
C ASP A 403 4.08 -13.37 -26.78
N ALA A 404 3.60 -13.59 -28.00
CA ALA A 404 2.18 -13.73 -28.29
C ALA A 404 1.58 -14.91 -27.52
N LYS A 405 2.26 -16.07 -27.53
CA LYS A 405 1.87 -17.22 -26.72
C LYS A 405 1.89 -16.89 -25.22
N LEU A 406 2.95 -16.23 -24.75
CA LEU A 406 3.05 -15.83 -23.34
C LEU A 406 1.89 -14.92 -22.91
N ILE A 407 1.50 -13.95 -23.75
CA ILE A 407 0.35 -13.06 -23.51
C ILE A 407 -0.95 -13.86 -23.50
N LEU A 408 -1.15 -14.78 -24.45
CA LEU A 408 -2.33 -15.65 -24.51
C LEU A 408 -2.46 -16.52 -23.25
N ASP A 409 -1.39 -17.22 -22.88
CA ASP A 409 -1.35 -18.11 -21.72
C ASP A 409 -1.61 -17.38 -20.39
N ASN A 410 -1.34 -16.07 -20.34
CA ASN A 410 -1.45 -15.26 -19.12
C ASN A 410 -2.49 -14.13 -19.23
N ALA A 411 -3.37 -14.17 -20.23
CA ALA A 411 -4.36 -13.11 -20.46
C ALA A 411 -5.29 -12.89 -19.24
N ALA A 412 -5.54 -13.94 -18.46
CA ALA A 412 -6.34 -13.86 -17.23
C ALA A 412 -5.69 -13.04 -16.11
N LEU A 413 -4.37 -12.81 -16.18
CA LEU A 413 -3.63 -11.98 -15.22
C LEU A 413 -3.71 -10.48 -15.53
N LEU A 414 -4.20 -10.11 -16.72
CA LEU A 414 -4.13 -8.76 -17.26
C LEU A 414 -5.53 -8.16 -17.40
N SER A 415 -5.64 -6.85 -17.18
CA SER A 415 -6.85 -6.05 -17.44
C SER A 415 -6.86 -5.42 -18.82
N GLY A 416 -5.69 -5.23 -19.43
CA GLY A 416 -5.57 -4.70 -20.77
C GLY A 416 -4.14 -4.81 -21.31
N TRP A 417 -3.99 -4.51 -22.60
CA TRP A 417 -2.69 -4.47 -23.27
C TRP A 417 -2.58 -3.23 -24.17
N GLU A 418 -1.65 -2.35 -23.82
CA GLU A 418 -1.29 -1.18 -24.60
C GLU A 418 -0.16 -1.50 -25.58
N ILE A 419 -0.37 -1.17 -26.86
CA ILE A 419 0.62 -1.36 -27.91
C ILE A 419 1.00 0.00 -28.47
N SER A 420 2.25 0.37 -28.25
CA SER A 420 2.85 1.53 -28.90
C SER A 420 3.23 1.19 -30.34
N PHE A 421 2.93 2.08 -31.28
CA PHE A 421 3.17 1.84 -32.71
C PHE A 421 3.61 3.11 -33.44
N ARG A 422 4.29 2.93 -34.57
CA ARG A 422 4.50 3.99 -35.56
C ARG A 422 3.50 3.89 -36.71
N GLU A 423 3.13 5.02 -37.30
CA GLU A 423 2.11 5.09 -38.36
C GLU A 423 2.45 4.14 -39.53
N GLN A 424 3.73 4.01 -39.88
CA GLN A 424 4.18 3.13 -40.98
C GLN A 424 3.92 1.63 -40.70
N GLU A 425 3.77 1.24 -39.44
CA GLU A 425 3.55 -0.15 -39.01
C GLU A 425 2.07 -0.50 -38.89
N LEU A 426 1.18 0.49 -38.98
CA LEU A 426 -0.23 0.36 -38.61
C LEU A 426 -0.97 -0.72 -39.42
N ALA A 427 -0.69 -0.83 -40.72
CA ALA A 427 -1.31 -1.86 -41.58
C ALA A 427 -0.88 -3.27 -41.17
N ARG A 428 0.40 -3.48 -40.85
CA ARG A 428 0.93 -4.76 -40.38
C ARG A 428 0.35 -5.11 -39.01
N LEU A 429 0.30 -4.12 -38.11
CA LEU A 429 -0.26 -4.27 -36.78
C LEU A 429 -1.74 -4.66 -36.84
N ALA A 430 -2.55 -3.98 -37.65
CA ALA A 430 -3.97 -4.29 -37.83
C ALA A 430 -4.20 -5.73 -38.33
N ALA A 431 -3.38 -6.20 -39.29
CA ALA A 431 -3.46 -7.56 -39.79
C ALA A 431 -3.13 -8.60 -38.72
N GLY A 432 -2.05 -8.39 -37.96
CA GLY A 432 -1.64 -9.31 -36.89
C GLY A 432 -2.58 -9.32 -35.68
N LEU A 433 -3.11 -8.16 -35.29
CA LEU A 433 -4.08 -8.08 -34.19
C LEU A 433 -5.40 -8.77 -34.55
N ARG A 434 -5.84 -8.69 -35.81
CA ARG A 434 -7.03 -9.43 -36.27
C ARG A 434 -6.87 -10.93 -36.13
N GLU A 435 -5.67 -11.46 -36.35
CA GLU A 435 -5.37 -12.88 -36.14
C GLU A 435 -5.35 -13.21 -34.64
N LEU A 436 -4.58 -12.45 -33.86
CA LEU A 436 -4.41 -12.70 -32.43
C LEU A 436 -5.72 -12.61 -31.64
N ARG A 437 -6.61 -11.68 -32.00
CA ARG A 437 -7.92 -11.48 -31.35
C ARG A 437 -8.95 -12.58 -31.63
N ARG A 438 -8.66 -13.54 -32.52
CA ARG A 438 -9.47 -14.75 -32.65
C ARG A 438 -9.46 -15.53 -31.33
N GLU A 439 -8.29 -15.59 -30.70
CA GLU A 439 -8.05 -16.29 -29.43
C GLU A 439 -8.04 -15.33 -28.24
N LEU A 440 -7.39 -14.16 -28.37
CA LEU A 440 -7.21 -13.20 -27.28
C LEU A 440 -8.48 -12.38 -27.01
N LYS A 441 -9.00 -12.46 -25.77
CA LYS A 441 -10.15 -11.67 -25.29
C LYS A 441 -9.78 -10.45 -24.44
N LEU A 442 -8.48 -10.23 -24.22
CA LEU A 442 -7.95 -9.10 -23.47
C LEU A 442 -8.23 -7.77 -24.22
N PRO A 443 -8.72 -6.72 -23.55
CA PRO A 443 -8.83 -5.40 -24.15
C PRO A 443 -7.47 -4.89 -24.65
N ILE A 444 -7.44 -4.38 -25.88
CA ILE A 444 -6.22 -3.83 -26.50
C ILE A 444 -6.42 -2.33 -26.67
N LEU A 445 -5.38 -1.55 -26.38
CA LEU A 445 -5.33 -0.12 -26.61
C LEU A 445 -4.12 0.23 -27.48
N LEU A 446 -4.28 1.22 -28.34
CA LEU A 446 -3.20 1.72 -29.17
C LEU A 446 -2.65 3.04 -28.66
N SER A 447 -1.33 3.16 -28.68
CA SER A 447 -0.62 4.37 -28.33
C SER A 447 0.28 4.81 -29.49
N ARG A 448 0.01 5.98 -30.04
CA ARG A 448 0.79 6.53 -31.15
C ARG A 448 2.16 6.97 -30.65
N MET A 449 3.24 6.50 -31.25
CA MET A 449 4.57 7.08 -31.03
C MET A 449 4.66 8.48 -31.63
N TRP A 450 5.25 9.41 -30.87
CA TRP A 450 5.48 10.77 -31.34
C TRP A 450 6.68 10.83 -32.28
N GLU A 451 6.56 11.58 -33.36
CA GLU A 451 7.62 11.83 -34.34
C GLU A 451 8.41 13.09 -33.98
N HIS A 452 9.41 13.45 -34.80
CA HIS A 452 10.28 14.61 -34.53
C HIS A 452 9.49 15.91 -34.31
N GLU A 453 8.49 16.16 -35.16
CA GLU A 453 7.66 17.37 -35.10
C GLU A 453 6.78 17.42 -33.85
N ASP A 454 6.27 16.27 -33.39
CA ASP A 454 5.47 16.17 -32.15
C ASP A 454 6.31 16.45 -30.89
N ASN A 455 7.63 16.24 -30.96
CA ASN A 455 8.57 16.38 -29.85
C ASN A 455 9.25 17.75 -29.79
N ARG A 456 8.73 18.76 -30.49
CA ARG A 456 9.18 20.14 -30.33
C ARG A 456 8.57 20.76 -29.08
N ALA A 457 9.42 21.30 -28.23
CA ALA A 457 9.02 22.06 -27.05
C ALA A 457 8.26 23.33 -27.48
N PRO A 458 7.47 23.96 -26.58
CA PRO A 458 6.76 25.21 -26.88
C PRO A 458 7.67 26.36 -27.35
N ASP A 459 8.95 26.33 -26.98
CA ASP A 459 9.99 27.29 -27.39
C ASP A 459 10.71 26.90 -28.70
N GLY A 460 10.26 25.84 -29.39
CA GLY A 460 10.80 25.33 -30.64
C GLY A 460 11.99 24.38 -30.51
N ARG A 461 12.53 24.14 -29.30
CA ARG A 461 13.65 23.21 -29.12
C ARG A 461 13.19 21.75 -29.25
N TYR A 462 14.03 20.94 -29.88
CA TYR A 462 13.80 19.50 -29.99
C TYR A 462 14.70 18.75 -29.02
N PHE A 463 14.12 17.78 -28.30
CA PHE A 463 14.86 16.86 -27.44
C PHE A 463 14.67 15.42 -27.92
N HIS A 464 15.73 14.62 -27.89
CA HIS A 464 15.68 13.19 -28.23
C HIS A 464 15.02 12.39 -27.10
N VAL A 465 13.70 12.49 -27.00
CA VAL A 465 12.89 11.84 -25.95
C VAL A 465 11.81 10.98 -26.59
N MET A 466 11.51 9.84 -25.96
CA MET A 466 10.41 8.99 -26.41
C MET A 466 9.11 9.44 -25.74
N ASN A 467 8.16 9.87 -26.56
CA ASN A 467 6.79 10.16 -26.16
C ASN A 467 5.83 9.30 -26.97
N HIS A 468 4.69 8.96 -26.36
CA HIS A 468 3.62 8.25 -27.03
C HIS A 468 2.26 8.56 -26.40
N GLY A 469 1.21 8.36 -27.18
CA GLY A 469 -0.18 8.65 -26.83
C GLY A 469 -0.79 9.73 -27.74
N PHE A 470 -2.10 9.70 -27.90
CA PHE A 470 -2.84 10.69 -28.67
C PHE A 470 -3.02 11.99 -27.88
N THR A 471 -3.06 13.11 -28.61
CA THR A 471 -3.43 14.42 -28.06
C THR A 471 -4.80 14.86 -28.59
N ALA A 472 -5.36 15.96 -28.07
CA ALA A 472 -6.59 16.55 -28.60
C ALA A 472 -6.47 16.92 -30.10
N GLY A 473 -5.27 17.28 -30.55
CA GLY A 473 -4.98 17.59 -31.97
C GLY A 473 -5.06 16.38 -32.90
N ASP A 474 -5.06 15.15 -32.37
CA ASP A 474 -5.08 13.93 -33.17
C ASP A 474 -6.49 13.47 -33.58
N ALA A 475 -7.54 14.28 -33.37
CA ALA A 475 -8.94 13.92 -33.68
C ALA A 475 -9.12 13.37 -35.12
N GLY A 476 -8.48 14.01 -36.12
CA GLY A 476 -8.51 13.55 -37.50
C GLY A 476 -7.75 12.22 -37.73
N ARG A 477 -6.66 11.97 -36.99
CA ARG A 477 -5.92 10.69 -37.03
C ARG A 477 -6.75 9.58 -36.41
N ILE A 478 -7.37 9.85 -35.26
CA ILE A 478 -8.23 8.90 -34.56
C ILE A 478 -9.40 8.47 -35.45
N ALA A 479 -10.03 9.41 -36.17
CA ALA A 479 -11.09 9.10 -37.11
C ALA A 479 -10.62 8.16 -38.24
N ARG A 480 -9.41 8.36 -38.77
CA ARG A 480 -8.82 7.46 -39.79
C ARG A 480 -8.50 6.09 -39.22
N LEU A 481 -7.94 6.02 -38.02
CA LEU A 481 -7.61 4.76 -37.35
C LEU A 481 -8.87 3.91 -37.11
N ALA A 482 -9.97 4.54 -36.69
CA ALA A 482 -11.25 3.87 -36.48
C ALA A 482 -11.86 3.29 -37.78
N ALA A 483 -11.44 3.75 -38.96
CA ALA A 483 -11.90 3.25 -40.25
C ALA A 483 -11.08 2.05 -40.77
N LEU A 484 -9.97 1.69 -40.12
CA LEU A 484 -9.11 0.59 -40.55
C LEU A 484 -9.64 -0.78 -40.10
N ARG A 485 -9.76 -1.70 -41.06
CA ARG A 485 -10.11 -3.10 -40.77
C ARG A 485 -9.07 -3.77 -39.89
N GLY A 486 -9.53 -4.47 -38.85
CA GLY A 486 -8.68 -5.16 -37.86
C GLY A 486 -8.50 -4.39 -36.55
N LEU A 487 -8.87 -3.11 -36.52
CA LEU A 487 -8.78 -2.25 -35.32
C LEU A 487 -10.15 -1.97 -34.67
N GLU A 488 -11.20 -2.66 -35.09
CA GLU A 488 -12.54 -2.49 -34.54
C GLU A 488 -12.55 -2.89 -33.05
N GLY A 489 -13.10 -2.05 -32.18
CA GLY A 489 -13.15 -2.37 -30.74
C GLY A 489 -11.83 -2.19 -29.98
N ILE A 490 -10.83 -1.53 -30.58
CA ILE A 490 -9.55 -1.22 -29.93
C ILE A 490 -9.60 0.17 -29.26
N GLY A 491 -9.16 0.23 -28.00
CA GLY A 491 -9.09 1.47 -27.23
C GLY A 491 -7.93 2.38 -27.59
N LEU A 492 -7.87 3.54 -26.94
CA LEU A 492 -6.88 4.57 -27.24
C LEU A 492 -6.16 5.01 -25.98
N VAL A 493 -4.85 5.23 -26.12
CA VAL A 493 -4.00 5.80 -25.09
C VAL A 493 -3.73 7.27 -25.42
N PHE A 494 -4.05 8.18 -24.52
CA PHE A 494 -3.82 9.62 -24.59
C PHE A 494 -2.62 10.00 -23.71
N ARG A 495 -2.00 11.16 -23.97
CA ARG A 495 -0.87 11.68 -23.19
C ARG A 495 -1.20 13.07 -22.66
N ALA A 496 -1.05 13.26 -21.35
CA ALA A 496 -1.10 14.56 -20.69
C ALA A 496 0.31 15.03 -20.33
N MET A 497 0.78 16.07 -21.01
CA MET A 497 2.00 16.81 -20.73
C MET A 497 1.77 17.82 -19.59
N SER A 498 2.84 18.31 -18.96
CA SER A 498 2.75 19.19 -17.77
C SER A 498 1.92 20.46 -17.95
N HIS A 499 1.76 20.93 -19.18
CA HIS A 499 1.04 22.17 -19.52
C HIS A 499 -0.37 21.90 -20.07
N ASP A 500 -0.76 20.64 -20.26
CA ASP A 500 -2.08 20.31 -20.77
C ASP A 500 -3.16 20.53 -19.71
N ASP A 501 -4.29 21.06 -20.16
CA ASP A 501 -5.52 21.17 -19.37
C ASP A 501 -6.15 19.77 -19.18
N LEU A 502 -6.11 19.27 -17.94
CA LEU A 502 -6.55 17.91 -17.64
C LEU A 502 -8.07 17.71 -17.77
N PRO A 503 -8.95 18.65 -17.36
CA PRO A 503 -10.39 18.55 -17.59
C PRO A 503 -10.72 18.38 -19.09
N THR A 504 -10.21 19.26 -19.95
CA THR A 504 -10.49 19.20 -21.39
C THR A 504 -9.94 17.93 -22.02
N LEU A 505 -8.70 17.54 -21.70
CA LEU A 505 -8.07 16.36 -22.26
C LEU A 505 -8.76 15.06 -21.81
N THR A 506 -9.15 14.98 -20.55
CA THR A 506 -9.88 13.81 -20.00
C THR A 506 -11.27 13.71 -20.62
N ALA A 507 -12.00 14.82 -20.73
CA ALA A 507 -13.30 14.87 -21.39
C ALA A 507 -13.21 14.47 -22.87
N PHE A 508 -12.16 14.94 -23.58
CA PHE A 508 -11.88 14.53 -24.96
C PHE A 508 -11.61 13.02 -25.06
N ALA A 509 -10.76 12.47 -24.20
CA ALA A 509 -10.45 11.04 -24.17
C ALA A 509 -11.70 10.19 -23.92
N HIS A 510 -12.49 10.57 -22.89
CA HIS A 510 -13.77 9.94 -22.56
C HIS A 510 -14.73 9.98 -23.75
N LYS A 511 -15.06 11.17 -24.27
CA LYS A 511 -16.04 11.34 -25.35
C LYS A 511 -15.62 10.57 -26.61
N THR A 512 -14.33 10.57 -26.93
CA THR A 512 -13.79 9.87 -28.10
C THR A 512 -13.96 8.36 -28.01
N CYS A 513 -13.78 7.78 -26.83
CA CYS A 513 -13.81 6.33 -26.64
C CYS A 513 -15.21 5.81 -26.25
N ALA A 514 -15.90 6.50 -25.34
CA ALA A 514 -17.22 6.13 -24.84
C ALA A 514 -18.28 6.09 -25.94
N ALA A 515 -18.26 7.04 -26.88
CA ALA A 515 -19.17 7.05 -28.04
C ALA A 515 -19.05 5.80 -28.93
N ARG A 516 -17.99 5.01 -28.77
CA ARG A 516 -17.68 3.78 -29.50
C ARG A 516 -17.62 2.54 -28.60
N GLY A 517 -17.90 2.68 -27.30
CA GLY A 517 -17.76 1.59 -26.32
C GLY A 517 -16.33 1.10 -26.12
N LEU A 518 -15.33 1.98 -26.32
CA LEU A 518 -13.91 1.64 -26.27
C LEU A 518 -13.27 2.01 -24.93
N PRO A 519 -12.24 1.27 -24.47
CA PRO A 519 -11.47 1.67 -23.31
C PRO A 519 -10.56 2.87 -23.62
N ALA A 520 -10.34 3.71 -22.61
CA ALA A 520 -9.47 4.88 -22.70
C ALA A 520 -8.44 4.85 -21.59
N SER A 521 -7.20 5.17 -21.95
CA SER A 521 -6.08 5.31 -21.00
C SER A 521 -5.45 6.69 -21.16
N LEU A 522 -5.11 7.37 -20.08
CA LEU A 522 -4.48 8.70 -20.08
C LEU A 522 -3.15 8.64 -19.33
N HIS A 523 -2.04 8.86 -20.01
CA HIS A 523 -0.71 8.85 -19.41
C HIS A 523 -0.37 10.24 -18.87
N LEU A 524 -0.36 10.36 -17.55
CA LEU A 524 -0.10 11.60 -16.83
C LEU A 524 1.39 11.77 -16.59
N ARG A 525 1.97 12.81 -17.20
CA ARG A 525 3.35 13.20 -16.98
C ARG A 525 3.49 14.02 -15.68
N LEU A 526 4.42 13.63 -14.81
CA LEU A 526 4.81 14.37 -13.61
C LEU A 526 6.15 15.13 -13.77
N THR A 527 6.45 15.58 -14.99
CA THR A 527 7.57 16.49 -15.31
C THR A 527 7.24 17.52 -16.36
N GLY A 528 8.08 18.56 -16.42
CA GLY A 528 8.18 19.42 -17.60
C GLY A 528 8.60 18.69 -18.88
N PHE A 529 8.62 19.46 -19.97
CA PHE A 529 9.02 19.01 -21.30
C PHE A 529 10.54 18.82 -21.45
N ASN A 530 11.33 19.66 -20.76
CA ASN A 530 12.79 19.64 -20.83
C ASN A 530 13.34 18.44 -20.03
N PRO A 531 14.03 17.48 -20.66
CA PRO A 531 14.61 16.32 -19.97
C PRO A 531 15.72 16.68 -18.97
N ALA A 532 16.31 17.86 -19.05
CA ALA A 532 17.28 18.36 -18.07
C ALA A 532 16.62 19.11 -16.90
N GLY A 533 15.32 19.44 -17.00
CA GLY A 533 14.58 20.09 -15.93
C GLY A 533 14.28 19.13 -14.80
N ALA A 534 14.56 19.55 -13.57
CA ALA A 534 14.10 18.85 -12.38
C ALA A 534 12.70 19.34 -11.98
N MET A 535 11.82 18.41 -11.57
CA MET A 535 10.49 18.71 -11.03
C MET A 535 10.38 18.15 -9.62
N ARG A 536 10.84 18.91 -8.63
CA ARG A 536 10.88 18.50 -7.20
C ARG A 536 9.88 19.28 -6.35
N ASP A 537 8.69 19.47 -6.89
CA ASP A 537 7.60 20.23 -6.29
C ASP A 537 6.48 19.26 -5.85
N ASP A 538 6.43 18.98 -4.55
CA ASP A 538 5.44 18.07 -3.97
C ASP A 538 4.02 18.66 -4.00
N THR A 539 3.89 20.00 -3.94
CA THR A 539 2.61 20.69 -4.11
C THR A 539 2.08 20.44 -5.52
N TRP A 540 2.91 20.70 -6.54
CA TRP A 540 2.51 20.54 -7.93
C TRP A 540 2.15 19.09 -8.25
N ALA A 541 2.93 18.12 -7.74
CA ALA A 541 2.62 16.70 -7.91
C ALA A 541 1.28 16.31 -7.25
N ALA A 542 1.01 16.80 -6.03
CA ALA A 542 -0.24 16.55 -5.32
C ALA A 542 -1.45 17.17 -6.05
N GLN A 543 -1.36 18.43 -6.47
CA GLN A 543 -2.43 19.11 -7.20
C GLN A 543 -2.73 18.40 -8.53
N ARG A 544 -1.67 18.08 -9.29
CA ARG A 544 -1.81 17.46 -10.62
C ARG A 544 -2.38 16.05 -10.56
N THR A 545 -1.99 15.25 -9.56
CA THR A 545 -2.55 13.90 -9.38
C THR A 545 -3.98 13.95 -8.86
N ALA A 546 -4.31 14.87 -7.95
CA ALA A 546 -5.68 15.09 -7.47
C ALA A 546 -6.62 15.53 -8.60
N GLU A 547 -6.19 16.49 -9.42
CA GLU A 547 -6.95 16.95 -10.59
C GLU A 547 -7.18 15.82 -11.59
N ALA A 548 -6.14 15.06 -11.96
CA ALA A 548 -6.27 13.95 -12.89
C ALA A 548 -7.22 12.87 -12.37
N LEU A 549 -7.14 12.55 -11.07
CA LEU A 549 -8.03 11.61 -10.40
C LEU A 549 -9.47 12.11 -10.43
N PHE A 550 -9.72 13.35 -10.01
CA PHE A 550 -11.06 13.93 -9.96
C PHE A 550 -11.71 14.04 -11.34
N CYS A 551 -10.97 14.47 -12.36
CA CYS A 551 -11.44 14.56 -13.74
C CYS A 551 -11.75 13.19 -14.35
N ALA A 552 -10.98 12.16 -13.99
CA ALA A 552 -11.20 10.82 -14.53
C ALA A 552 -12.25 10.02 -13.74
N ALA A 553 -12.53 10.40 -12.49
CA ALA A 553 -13.52 9.75 -11.63
C ALA A 553 -14.89 9.70 -12.32
N GLY A 554 -15.36 8.50 -12.66
CA GLY A 554 -16.65 8.28 -13.34
C GLY A 554 -16.61 8.32 -14.87
N THR A 555 -15.47 8.64 -15.50
CA THR A 555 -15.37 8.75 -16.98
C THR A 555 -14.93 7.45 -17.67
N GLY A 556 -14.64 6.38 -16.93
CA GLY A 556 -14.09 5.14 -17.50
C GLY A 556 -12.69 5.27 -18.13
N VAL A 557 -12.08 6.46 -18.06
CA VAL A 557 -10.69 6.71 -18.44
C VAL A 557 -9.78 6.23 -17.31
N THR A 558 -8.82 5.36 -17.61
CA THR A 558 -7.80 4.95 -16.64
C THR A 558 -6.58 5.86 -16.78
N VAL A 559 -6.20 6.56 -15.72
CA VAL A 559 -5.03 7.45 -15.69
C VAL A 559 -3.81 6.68 -15.18
N PHE A 560 -2.67 6.78 -15.85
CA PHE A 560 -1.39 6.26 -15.36
C PHE A 560 -0.39 7.39 -15.15
N ALA A 561 -0.08 7.69 -13.89
CA ALA A 561 1.01 8.60 -13.52
C ALA A 561 2.38 7.92 -13.70
N ASP A 562 3.36 8.68 -14.19
CA ASP A 562 4.66 8.14 -14.60
C ASP A 562 5.78 8.19 -13.53
N ALA A 563 5.43 8.48 -12.28
CA ALA A 563 6.35 8.46 -11.14
C ALA A 563 5.65 8.00 -9.85
N LEU A 564 5.67 6.68 -9.58
CA LEU A 564 5.29 6.14 -8.27
C LEU A 564 6.36 6.51 -7.23
N THR A 565 7.60 6.14 -7.52
CA THR A 565 8.78 6.48 -6.72
C THR A 565 9.57 7.59 -7.41
N ASP A 566 10.30 8.38 -6.63
CA ASP A 566 11.25 9.38 -7.12
C ASP A 566 12.10 8.85 -8.29
N ILE A 567 12.43 9.75 -9.21
CA ILE A 567 13.44 9.53 -10.24
C ILE A 567 14.49 10.62 -10.02
N ASP A 568 15.54 10.26 -9.31
CA ASP A 568 16.60 11.15 -8.84
C ASP A 568 17.85 11.17 -9.75
N ARG A 569 17.87 10.31 -10.77
CA ARG A 569 19.00 10.09 -11.68
C ARG A 569 18.54 10.02 -13.14
N GLY A 570 19.43 10.38 -14.07
CA GLY A 570 19.16 10.36 -15.51
C GLY A 570 18.32 11.53 -16.01
N TYR A 571 17.45 11.29 -17.00
CA TYR A 571 16.57 12.30 -17.59
C TYR A 571 15.29 12.48 -16.77
N PHE A 572 14.75 13.70 -16.79
CA PHE A 572 13.48 14.04 -16.16
C PHE A 572 13.50 13.77 -14.65
N VAL A 573 14.50 14.30 -13.95
CA VAL A 573 14.61 14.19 -12.49
C VAL A 573 13.35 14.75 -11.85
N ARG A 574 12.70 13.99 -10.96
CA ARG A 574 11.44 14.38 -10.33
C ARG A 574 11.13 13.65 -9.05
N ASN A 575 10.28 14.26 -8.25
CA ASN A 575 9.63 13.57 -7.15
C ASN A 575 8.54 12.65 -7.71
N GLY A 576 8.44 11.45 -7.14
CA GLY A 576 7.28 10.59 -7.28
C GLY A 576 6.24 10.91 -6.21
N VAL A 577 5.33 9.98 -5.98
CA VAL A 577 4.46 10.04 -4.78
C VAL A 577 5.11 9.35 -3.57
N LEU A 578 6.20 8.63 -3.79
CA LEU A 578 7.07 8.01 -2.79
C LEU A 578 8.51 8.51 -2.97
N ASP A 579 9.22 8.73 -1.86
CA ASP A 579 10.67 8.97 -1.92
C ASP A 579 11.48 7.68 -2.23
N GLN A 580 12.81 7.79 -2.39
CA GLN A 580 13.68 6.64 -2.69
C GLN A 580 13.75 5.58 -1.58
N THR A 581 13.37 5.93 -0.35
CA THR A 581 13.20 5.01 0.79
C THR A 581 11.76 4.50 0.92
N CYS A 582 10.93 4.78 -0.09
CA CYS A 582 9.52 4.42 -0.19
C CYS A 582 8.62 5.03 0.90
N ASN A 583 9.02 6.16 1.46
CA ASN A 583 8.15 6.92 2.36
C ASN A 583 7.13 7.74 1.56
N PRO A 584 5.85 7.79 2.01
CA PRO A 584 4.83 8.59 1.34
C PRO A 584 5.18 10.08 1.32
N ARG A 585 5.10 10.70 0.13
CA ARG A 585 5.09 12.15 -0.04
C ARG A 585 3.67 12.69 0.00
N ARG A 586 3.53 14.02 0.04
CA ARG A 586 2.24 14.74 0.07
C ARG A 586 1.20 14.17 -0.90
N ALA A 587 1.60 13.93 -2.15
CA ALA A 587 0.71 13.42 -3.20
C ALA A 587 0.09 12.05 -2.86
N ALA A 588 0.81 11.16 -2.18
CA ALA A 588 0.26 9.85 -1.79
C ALA A 588 -0.89 10.01 -0.78
N GLY A 589 -0.72 10.86 0.24
CA GLY A 589 -1.79 11.17 1.19
C GLY A 589 -3.01 11.78 0.50
N VAL A 590 -2.81 12.78 -0.35
CA VAL A 590 -3.87 13.45 -1.12
C VAL A 590 -4.65 12.48 -1.99
N ILE A 591 -3.98 11.57 -2.70
CA ILE A 591 -4.63 10.54 -3.53
C ILE A 591 -5.51 9.63 -2.65
N GLY A 592 -4.98 9.14 -1.54
CA GLY A 592 -5.72 8.27 -0.61
C GLY A 592 -6.96 8.95 -0.04
N HIS A 593 -6.81 10.18 0.47
CA HIS A 593 -7.92 10.95 1.04
C HIS A 593 -8.98 11.34 -0.01
N LEU A 594 -8.57 11.66 -1.24
CA LEU A 594 -9.51 11.98 -2.31
C LEU A 594 -10.30 10.75 -2.76
N HIS A 595 -9.65 9.60 -2.91
CA HIS A 595 -10.36 8.34 -3.16
C HIS A 595 -11.34 8.01 -2.03
N ALA A 596 -10.93 8.17 -0.77
CA ALA A 596 -11.79 7.97 0.39
C ALA A 596 -13.03 8.88 0.34
N ALA A 597 -12.84 10.19 0.14
CA ALA A 597 -13.92 11.18 0.09
C ALA A 597 -14.91 10.95 -1.07
N LEU A 598 -14.43 10.51 -2.24
CA LEU A 598 -15.29 10.12 -3.36
C LEU A 598 -16.12 8.87 -3.05
N ASN A 599 -15.56 7.90 -2.31
CA ASN A 599 -16.21 6.64 -1.94
C ASN A 599 -17.21 6.76 -0.78
N GLU A 600 -17.31 7.91 -0.11
CA GLU A 600 -18.42 8.19 0.80
C GLU A 600 -19.73 8.39 0.04
N GLY A 601 -19.66 8.94 -1.18
CA GLY A 601 -20.78 9.02 -2.11
C GLY A 601 -21.03 7.74 -2.90
N ARG A 602 -22.17 7.69 -3.58
CA ARG A 602 -22.58 6.57 -4.45
C ARG A 602 -23.16 7.08 -5.77
N GLY A 603 -23.17 6.21 -6.78
CA GLY A 603 -23.71 6.50 -8.11
C GLY A 603 -22.70 7.15 -9.05
N ASP A 604 -23.20 7.58 -10.19
CA ASP A 604 -22.39 8.11 -11.29
C ASP A 604 -21.90 9.52 -10.99
N ILE A 605 -20.70 9.83 -11.48
CA ILE A 605 -20.10 11.15 -11.43
C ILE A 605 -20.25 11.78 -12.82
N GLY A 606 -20.79 13.00 -12.85
CA GLY A 606 -21.01 13.76 -14.07
C GLY A 606 -19.73 14.32 -14.70
N PRO A 607 -19.85 15.10 -15.79
CA PRO A 607 -18.70 15.82 -16.35
C PRO A 607 -18.15 16.85 -15.35
N VAL A 608 -16.85 17.09 -15.43
CA VAL A 608 -16.16 18.10 -14.60
C VAL A 608 -16.13 19.43 -15.33
N GLU A 609 -16.44 20.49 -14.60
CA GLU A 609 -16.34 21.89 -15.05
C GLU A 609 -15.31 22.64 -14.20
N GLU A 610 -14.57 23.54 -14.84
CA GLU A 610 -13.59 24.40 -14.17
C GLU A 610 -14.16 25.80 -13.91
N MET A 611 -13.72 26.40 -12.80
CA MET A 611 -14.03 27.78 -12.43
C MET A 611 -12.90 28.40 -11.60
N GLU A 612 -12.67 29.71 -11.76
CA GLU A 612 -11.71 30.48 -10.94
C GLU A 612 -12.44 31.43 -10.00
N ALA A 613 -12.18 31.31 -8.70
CA ALA A 613 -12.71 32.18 -7.65
C ALA A 613 -11.87 32.07 -6.37
N LYS A 614 -10.93 33.02 -6.16
CA LYS A 614 -9.94 33.00 -5.06
C LYS A 614 -9.21 31.64 -4.95
N GLY A 615 -8.72 31.17 -6.08
CA GLY A 615 -8.18 29.82 -6.29
C GLY A 615 -8.92 29.10 -7.42
N ARG A 616 -8.51 27.86 -7.69
CA ARG A 616 -9.00 27.07 -8.82
C ARG A 616 -9.95 25.99 -8.31
N TRP A 617 -11.10 25.85 -8.97
CA TRP A 617 -12.15 24.92 -8.62
C TRP A 617 -12.46 23.98 -9.77
N LEU A 618 -12.55 22.69 -9.46
CA LEU A 618 -13.14 21.69 -10.35
C LEU A 618 -14.42 21.20 -9.70
N ARG A 619 -15.54 21.24 -10.42
CA ARG A 619 -16.85 20.86 -9.86
C ARG A 619 -17.54 19.81 -10.72
N THR A 620 -18.34 18.99 -10.08
CA THR A 620 -19.24 18.06 -10.75
C THR A 620 -20.38 17.65 -9.82
N ARG A 621 -21.21 16.69 -10.26
CA ARG A 621 -22.25 16.07 -9.45
C ARG A 621 -22.04 14.58 -9.33
N GLN A 622 -22.25 14.05 -8.14
CA GLN A 622 -22.28 12.61 -7.88
C GLN A 622 -23.71 12.24 -7.45
N ASN A 623 -24.44 11.53 -8.31
CA ASN A 623 -25.84 11.17 -8.07
C ASN A 623 -26.73 12.37 -7.64
N GLY A 624 -26.49 13.54 -8.23
CA GLY A 624 -27.22 14.79 -7.95
C GLY A 624 -26.58 15.69 -6.89
N GLU A 625 -25.77 15.15 -5.97
CA GLU A 625 -25.02 15.93 -4.97
C GLU A 625 -23.89 16.72 -5.65
N SER A 626 -23.75 18.01 -5.34
CA SER A 626 -22.59 18.79 -5.79
C SER A 626 -21.34 18.33 -5.06
N ILE A 627 -20.26 18.10 -5.81
CA ILE A 627 -18.92 17.87 -5.26
C ILE A 627 -17.91 18.78 -5.97
N ALA A 628 -16.86 19.18 -5.25
CA ALA A 628 -15.81 20.02 -5.82
C ALA A 628 -14.42 19.69 -5.26
N LEU A 629 -13.40 19.85 -6.09
CA LEU A 629 -12.00 19.91 -5.69
C LEU A 629 -11.56 21.38 -5.74
N TYR A 630 -11.09 21.89 -4.60
CA TYR A 630 -10.58 23.25 -4.44
C TYR A 630 -9.06 23.23 -4.27
N MET A 631 -8.37 23.95 -5.14
CA MET A 631 -6.93 24.21 -5.09
C MET A 631 -6.73 25.66 -4.64
N ALA A 632 -6.29 25.83 -3.39
CA ALA A 632 -6.11 27.16 -2.81
C ALA A 632 -4.94 27.90 -3.50
N GLY A 633 -5.20 29.13 -3.93
CA GLY A 633 -4.17 30.02 -4.44
C GLY A 633 -3.30 30.60 -3.31
N PRO A 634 -2.16 31.24 -3.64
CA PRO A 634 -1.28 31.87 -2.65
C PRO A 634 -1.99 32.98 -1.85
N ASP A 635 -3.00 33.64 -2.42
CA ASP A 635 -3.76 34.73 -1.79
C ASP A 635 -4.99 34.27 -1.00
N ALA A 636 -5.26 32.96 -0.93
CA ALA A 636 -6.47 32.39 -0.31
C ALA A 636 -6.35 32.17 1.22
N VAL A 637 -5.30 32.69 1.85
CA VAL A 637 -4.86 32.28 3.20
C VAL A 637 -5.60 32.99 4.33
N GLY A 638 -5.98 32.24 5.37
CA GLY A 638 -6.33 32.77 6.70
C GLY A 638 -7.74 33.35 6.85
N ALA A 639 -8.44 33.66 5.76
CA ALA A 639 -9.86 33.99 5.79
C ALA A 639 -10.74 32.72 5.75
N PRO A 640 -11.98 32.76 6.28
CA PRO A 640 -12.97 31.71 6.03
C PRO A 640 -13.11 31.41 4.54
N LEU A 641 -13.20 30.12 4.18
CA LEU A 641 -13.45 29.74 2.80
C LEU A 641 -14.77 30.36 2.31
N SER A 642 -14.68 31.27 1.34
CA SER A 642 -15.84 31.84 0.67
C SER A 642 -16.18 30.96 -0.51
N ILE A 643 -17.17 30.08 -0.33
CA ILE A 643 -17.66 29.19 -1.37
C ILE A 643 -18.43 30.01 -2.42
N PRO A 644 -18.05 29.95 -3.71
CA PRO A 644 -18.83 30.56 -4.79
C PRO A 644 -20.31 30.12 -4.78
N PRO A 645 -21.28 31.05 -4.84
CA PRO A 645 -22.71 30.72 -4.78
C PRO A 645 -23.18 29.79 -5.90
N GLU A 646 -22.47 29.72 -7.03
CA GLU A 646 -22.82 28.83 -8.14
C GLU A 646 -22.43 27.36 -7.91
N LEU A 647 -21.58 27.05 -6.90
CA LEU A 647 -21.12 25.67 -6.64
C LEU A 647 -22.12 24.86 -5.81
N PHE A 648 -22.63 25.49 -4.76
CA PHE A 648 -23.55 24.87 -3.80
C PHE A 648 -24.71 25.82 -3.58
N THR A 649 -25.93 25.32 -3.71
CA THR A 649 -27.13 26.11 -3.39
C THR A 649 -27.09 26.52 -1.92
N SER A 650 -27.40 27.78 -1.61
CA SER A 650 -27.18 28.41 -0.29
C SER A 650 -27.85 27.73 0.92
N THR A 651 -28.71 26.73 0.69
CA THR A 651 -29.42 25.98 1.73
C THR A 651 -28.78 24.62 2.07
N ALA A 652 -27.77 24.15 1.32
CA ALA A 652 -27.15 22.84 1.54
C ALA A 652 -26.01 22.92 2.57
N ALA A 653 -25.94 21.94 3.48
CA ALA A 653 -24.79 21.81 4.37
C ALA A 653 -23.59 21.30 3.56
N VAL A 654 -22.45 22.00 3.62
CA VAL A 654 -21.24 21.60 2.89
C VAL A 654 -20.19 21.10 3.85
N THR A 655 -19.72 19.88 3.63
CA THR A 655 -18.57 19.30 4.33
C THR A 655 -17.33 19.47 3.48
N ALA A 656 -16.25 19.93 4.09
CA ALA A 656 -14.93 19.99 3.47
C ALA A 656 -14.01 18.93 4.09
N VAL A 657 -13.18 18.33 3.25
CA VAL A 657 -12.09 17.43 3.62
C VAL A 657 -10.79 18.12 3.26
N ASP A 658 -9.92 18.34 4.23
CA ASP A 658 -8.52 18.68 3.97
C ASP A 658 -7.82 17.43 3.45
N LEU A 659 -7.36 17.45 2.20
CA LEU A 659 -6.76 16.28 1.56
C LEU A 659 -5.34 16.00 2.04
N ASP A 660 -4.68 16.93 2.73
CA ASP A 660 -3.37 16.67 3.33
C ASP A 660 -3.49 15.85 4.61
N SER A 661 -4.46 16.16 5.47
CA SER A 661 -4.69 15.48 6.75
C SER A 661 -5.77 14.39 6.71
N GLY A 662 -6.66 14.43 5.72
CA GLY A 662 -7.86 13.61 5.63
C GLY A 662 -8.99 14.04 6.57
N PHE A 663 -8.81 15.14 7.31
CA PHE A 663 -9.78 15.60 8.30
C PHE A 663 -10.98 16.31 7.68
N LYS A 664 -12.14 16.13 8.33
CA LYS A 664 -13.43 16.66 7.92
C LYS A 664 -13.86 17.82 8.79
N PHE A 665 -14.41 18.86 8.15
CA PHE A 665 -14.92 20.04 8.84
C PHE A 665 -16.16 20.58 8.11
N PRO A 666 -17.07 21.28 8.81
CA PRO A 666 -18.05 22.14 8.14
C PRO A 666 -17.32 23.20 7.30
N ALA A 667 -17.72 23.39 6.05
CA ALA A 667 -16.94 24.22 5.12
C ALA A 667 -16.82 25.70 5.53
N GLY A 668 -17.75 26.23 6.33
CA GLY A 668 -17.67 27.59 6.90
C GLY A 668 -16.60 27.75 8.00
N GLU A 669 -16.18 26.64 8.61
CA GLU A 669 -15.10 26.61 9.61
C GLU A 669 -13.72 26.46 8.96
N LEU A 670 -13.68 26.01 7.70
CA LEU A 670 -12.43 25.85 6.98
C LEU A 670 -11.70 27.19 6.80
N ARG A 671 -10.41 27.19 7.09
CA ARG A 671 -9.47 28.28 6.85
C ARG A 671 -8.38 27.75 5.93
N PRO A 672 -8.46 28.01 4.62
CA PRO A 672 -7.49 27.47 3.68
C PRO A 672 -6.07 27.97 4.01
N VAL A 673 -5.11 27.05 3.96
CA VAL A 673 -3.68 27.36 3.91
C VAL A 673 -3.22 27.55 2.46
N ALA A 674 -2.09 28.25 2.29
CA ALA A 674 -1.47 28.45 0.98
C ALA A 674 -1.23 27.09 0.32
N GLU A 675 -1.60 26.97 -0.97
CA GLU A 675 -1.43 25.74 -1.75
C GLU A 675 -2.14 24.51 -1.17
N GLY A 676 -3.09 24.70 -0.25
CA GLY A 676 -3.91 23.63 0.31
C GLY A 676 -4.85 22.99 -0.71
N LEU A 677 -5.19 21.72 -0.49
CA LEU A 677 -6.06 20.92 -1.34
C LEU A 677 -7.27 20.44 -0.54
N TYR A 678 -8.47 20.72 -1.05
CA TYR A 678 -9.70 20.42 -0.33
C TYR A 678 -10.73 19.76 -1.23
N PHE A 679 -11.40 18.73 -0.72
CA PHE A 679 -12.59 18.16 -1.34
C PHE A 679 -13.84 18.65 -0.62
N LEU A 680 -14.85 19.08 -1.36
CA LEU A 680 -16.11 19.57 -0.81
C LEU A 680 -17.28 18.72 -1.32
N ARG A 681 -18.23 18.43 -0.43
CA ARG A 681 -19.49 17.74 -0.74
C ARG A 681 -20.66 18.51 -0.14
N GLY A 682 -21.68 18.73 -0.96
CA GLY A 682 -22.96 19.29 -0.54
C GLY A 682 -23.95 18.17 -0.21
N HIS A 683 -24.60 18.28 0.94
CA HIS A 683 -25.59 17.33 1.45
C HIS A 683 -27.02 17.83 1.32
#